data_AF-A0A0L6W361-F1
#
_entry.id   AF-A0A0L6W361-F1
#
_cell.length_a   1.000
_cell.length_b   1.000
_cell.length_c   1.000
_cell.angle_alpha   90.00
_cell.angle_beta   90.00
_cell.angle_gamma   90.00
#
_symmetry.space_group_name_H-M   'P 1'
#
loop_
_entity.id
_entity.type
_entity.pdbx_description
1 polymer ?
#
loop_
_entity_poly.entity_id
_entity_poly.type
_entity_poly.pdbx_seq_one_letter_code
_entity_poly.pdbx_strand_id
1 'polypeptide(L)'
;MMLAAIRDIGNLANKFSRGTFLENLTIELPDEIEGKKQHVVLLDFSTEKPFLQIKIAEVTPGLTEKEYLWIGNADGNSPQWYLTTNNLAFVLSQTLPNIINIMHEDTLLYQKAKQVLQIYFFDTNVTVGAEQRYRYVFNLDLLVGYEGDKLADILALPKNQKKKVEVIEKNFKKWLKQNYSISGKEICLYVILFDGMAGARFSEYMQKVEEIKVGELFDKKRGICTVCGKEELITGNTSRMKFKYYITDKVGFASNLNKEAFHKHYSFCQECYKSVLLAETFIRNNFSSRLGKLDLYIIPGFLKSPLLTSTRFYNWVKYVPDSLNFLKGLSAINELEGQIDEYIKNREFDNELIFNLLFYQRNKAELKILKMVKDVPPTRFREIALAFLEVNRSSNKVFPAISSQLALDLNRIYYLIPLQQGENKQGENKHEYRKFLTFIEAIFEGRRVQPAFLIKQYLELFKVYAFSKENFNVEPGDSRFWDIEMAKAGLKVNYLNCFLKKVGVLKMTEPIEVEGLRKDENEFIKSMGYNIQQASLFLLGYLMAEVANAQYNSNLNSKPILNKIVYQGMSSRRVVALANEVFNKLRQYKRLDINNEKYFSVMKQLLDHELANWTLSDKENVFYLLSGYSYLTGKVINAGIQKEKGGKDGNERVDQKQ
;
A
#
# COMPACT_ATOMS: atom_id res chain seq x y z
N MET A 1 -22.45 -6.54 -10.88
CA MET A 1 -21.51 -7.48 -10.22
C MET A 1 -20.86 -6.84 -8.98
N MET A 2 -20.10 -5.74 -9.08
CA MET A 2 -19.42 -5.15 -7.90
C MET A 2 -20.35 -4.60 -6.80
N LEU A 3 -21.39 -3.83 -7.16
CA LEU A 3 -22.38 -3.33 -6.19
C LEU A 3 -23.13 -4.46 -5.47
N ALA A 4 -23.35 -5.59 -6.14
CA ALA A 4 -23.92 -6.78 -5.52
C ALA A 4 -22.94 -7.40 -4.52
N ALA A 5 -21.67 -7.55 -4.89
CA ALA A 5 -20.62 -8.00 -3.97
C ALA A 5 -20.51 -7.12 -2.72
N ILE A 6 -20.53 -5.79 -2.89
CA ILE A 6 -20.49 -4.82 -1.79
C ILE A 6 -21.74 -4.95 -0.91
N ARG A 7 -22.94 -5.03 -1.50
CA ARG A 7 -24.17 -5.28 -0.73
C ARG A 7 -24.06 -6.57 0.08
N ASP A 8 -23.58 -7.66 -0.52
CA ASP A 8 -23.50 -8.96 0.13
C ASP A 8 -22.50 -8.93 1.30
N ILE A 9 -21.35 -8.27 1.15
CA ILE A 9 -20.41 -7.99 2.26
C ILE A 9 -21.13 -7.22 3.37
N GLY A 10 -21.88 -6.17 3.03
CA GLY A 10 -22.63 -5.35 3.98
C GLY A 10 -23.69 -6.14 4.74
N ASN A 11 -24.42 -7.01 4.04
CA ASN A 11 -25.43 -7.90 4.64
C ASN A 11 -24.78 -8.90 5.60
N LEU A 12 -23.64 -9.49 5.23
CA LEU A 12 -22.89 -10.40 6.09
C LEU A 12 -22.34 -9.68 7.33
N ALA A 13 -21.77 -8.49 7.15
CA ALA A 13 -21.30 -7.65 8.25
C ALA A 13 -22.44 -7.32 9.20
N ASN A 14 -23.59 -6.85 8.68
CA ASN A 14 -24.76 -6.55 9.51
C ASN A 14 -25.29 -7.77 10.27
N LYS A 15 -25.23 -8.96 9.67
CA LYS A 15 -25.75 -10.20 10.26
C LYS A 15 -24.83 -10.80 11.32
N PHE A 16 -23.52 -10.78 11.09
CA PHE A 16 -22.56 -11.54 11.89
C PHE A 16 -21.60 -10.68 12.71
N SER A 17 -21.40 -9.40 12.38
CA SER A 17 -20.59 -8.51 13.21
C SER A 17 -21.35 -8.12 14.46
N ARG A 18 -20.66 -8.12 15.60
CA ARG A 18 -21.23 -7.67 16.87
C ARG A 18 -21.41 -6.16 16.87
N GLY A 19 -22.58 -5.72 17.32
CA GLY A 19 -22.92 -4.30 17.52
C GLY A 19 -24.13 -3.86 16.70
N THR A 20 -24.57 -2.64 16.96
CA THR A 20 -25.63 -1.96 16.22
C THR A 20 -25.16 -1.51 14.82
N PHE A 21 -26.08 -1.02 14.00
CA PHE A 21 -25.76 -0.42 12.69
C PHE A 21 -24.65 0.64 12.80
N LEU A 22 -24.76 1.59 13.74
CA LEU A 22 -23.78 2.66 13.89
C LEU A 22 -22.44 2.17 14.46
N GLU A 23 -22.44 1.19 15.36
CA GLU A 23 -21.21 0.57 15.87
C GLU A 23 -20.46 -0.19 14.77
N ASN A 24 -21.17 -0.73 13.77
CA ASN A 24 -20.54 -1.35 12.61
C ASN A 24 -20.13 -0.32 11.52
N LEU A 25 -20.46 0.96 11.70
CA LEU A 25 -19.95 2.06 10.87
C LEU A 25 -18.66 2.70 11.44
N THR A 26 -18.18 2.25 12.60
CA THR A 26 -17.00 2.83 13.22
C THR A 26 -15.73 2.51 12.43
N ILE A 27 -14.84 3.49 12.37
CA ILE A 27 -13.56 3.40 11.65
C ILE A 27 -12.52 2.89 12.63
N GLU A 28 -11.86 1.80 12.29
CA GLU A 28 -10.80 1.24 13.14
C GLU A 28 -9.66 2.24 13.33
N LEU A 29 -9.16 2.31 14.57
CA LEU A 29 -8.06 3.18 14.99
C LEU A 29 -6.78 2.35 15.09
N PRO A 30 -5.64 2.89 14.65
CA PRO A 30 -4.36 2.27 14.93
C PRO A 30 -4.01 2.43 16.42
N ASP A 31 -3.45 1.40 17.02
CA ASP A 31 -2.84 1.41 18.35
C ASP A 31 -1.48 2.13 18.36
N GLU A 32 -0.79 2.16 17.22
CA GLU A 32 0.51 2.82 17.07
C GLU A 32 0.62 3.63 15.77
N ILE A 33 1.22 4.82 15.82
CA ILE A 33 1.58 5.64 14.66
C ILE A 33 3.03 6.12 14.82
N GLU A 34 3.89 5.87 13.83
CA GLU A 34 5.30 6.30 13.83
C GLU A 34 6.08 5.92 15.11
N GLY A 35 5.89 4.71 15.64
CA GLY A 35 6.57 4.28 16.87
C GLY A 35 5.90 4.74 18.16
N LYS A 36 4.74 5.40 18.08
CA LYS A 36 4.06 6.00 19.25
C LYS A 36 2.69 5.41 19.49
N LYS A 37 2.50 4.87 20.69
CA LYS A 37 1.19 4.44 21.18
C LYS A 37 0.15 5.55 21.09
N GLN A 38 -1.02 5.19 20.60
CA GLN A 38 -2.14 6.10 20.41
C GLN A 38 -3.11 6.02 21.58
N HIS A 39 -3.66 7.18 21.93
CA HIS A 39 -4.57 7.34 23.05
C HIS A 39 -5.81 8.12 22.63
N VAL A 40 -6.86 7.95 23.41
CA VAL A 40 -8.08 8.75 23.39
C VAL A 40 -8.08 9.67 24.60
N VAL A 41 -8.37 10.95 24.38
CA VAL A 41 -8.57 11.94 25.44
C VAL A 41 -10.07 12.09 25.68
N LEU A 42 -10.52 11.69 26.87
CA LEU A 42 -11.89 11.84 27.33
C LEU A 42 -12.01 13.18 28.08
N LEU A 43 -12.81 14.09 27.54
CA LEU A 43 -13.12 15.41 28.11
C LEU A 43 -14.47 15.31 28.83
N ASP A 44 -14.43 15.09 30.14
CA ASP A 44 -15.59 14.88 30.99
C ASP A 44 -16.02 16.18 31.66
N PHE A 45 -17.03 16.82 31.06
CA PHE A 45 -17.54 18.11 31.51
C PHE A 45 -18.58 17.89 32.62
N SER A 46 -18.35 18.49 33.79
CA SER A 46 -19.40 18.60 34.79
C SER A 46 -20.47 19.57 34.32
N THR A 47 -21.74 19.17 34.40
CA THR A 47 -22.88 20.00 34.02
C THR A 47 -23.34 20.97 35.12
N GLU A 48 -22.80 20.82 36.33
CA GLU A 48 -23.19 21.62 37.50
C GLU A 48 -22.13 22.64 37.92
N LYS A 49 -20.85 22.32 37.76
CA LYS A 49 -19.72 23.11 38.26
C LYS A 49 -18.67 23.29 37.16
N PRO A 50 -17.87 24.37 37.17
CA PRO A 50 -16.79 24.58 36.20
C PRO A 50 -15.59 23.66 36.49
N PHE A 51 -15.77 22.37 36.26
CA PHE A 51 -14.78 21.33 36.47
C PHE A 51 -14.74 20.36 35.29
N LEU A 52 -13.66 20.42 34.52
CA LEU A 52 -13.37 19.50 33.42
C LEU A 52 -12.40 18.41 33.89
N GLN A 53 -12.87 17.17 33.94
CA GLN A 53 -12.00 16.02 34.19
C GLN A 53 -11.45 15.49 32.87
N ILE A 54 -10.14 15.26 32.81
CA ILE A 54 -9.50 14.58 31.68
C ILE A 54 -9.14 13.15 32.09
N LYS A 55 -9.51 12.19 31.25
CA LYS A 55 -9.04 10.81 31.33
C LYS A 55 -8.34 10.45 30.02
N ILE A 56 -7.26 9.70 30.10
CA ILE A 56 -6.52 9.21 28.94
C ILE A 56 -6.65 7.69 28.92
N ALA A 57 -7.08 7.14 27.78
CA ALA A 57 -7.20 5.70 27.56
C ALA A 57 -6.32 5.29 26.38
N GLU A 58 -5.61 4.17 26.50
CA GLU A 58 -4.91 3.57 25.36
C GLU A 58 -5.92 3.04 24.34
N VAL A 59 -5.59 3.15 23.06
CA VAL A 59 -6.42 2.61 21.98
C VAL A 59 -6.31 1.09 21.97
N THR A 60 -7.45 0.41 21.98
CA THR A 60 -7.58 -1.00 21.63
C THR A 60 -8.34 -1.11 20.31
N PRO A 61 -7.66 -1.39 19.19
CA PRO A 61 -8.29 -1.52 17.87
C PRO A 61 -9.42 -2.55 17.89
N GLY A 62 -10.53 -2.26 17.20
CA GLY A 62 -11.74 -3.08 17.20
C GLY A 62 -12.71 -2.79 18.34
N LEU A 63 -12.23 -2.19 19.45
CA LEU A 63 -13.01 -1.93 20.66
C LEU A 63 -13.22 -0.44 20.91
N THR A 64 -12.15 0.35 20.96
CA THR A 64 -12.19 1.77 21.35
C THR A 64 -13.06 2.61 20.40
N GLU A 65 -12.94 2.41 19.09
CA GLU A 65 -13.76 3.11 18.11
C GLU A 65 -15.25 2.77 18.24
N LYS A 66 -15.57 1.53 18.65
CA LYS A 66 -16.94 1.13 18.93
C LYS A 66 -17.40 1.81 20.20
N GLU A 67 -16.67 1.64 21.30
CA GLU A 67 -16.94 2.23 22.62
C GLU A 67 -17.31 3.72 22.54
N TYR A 68 -16.55 4.51 21.76
CA TYR A 68 -16.79 5.94 21.61
C TYR A 68 -17.48 6.36 20.31
N LEU A 69 -18.04 5.40 19.55
CA LEU A 69 -18.77 5.61 18.29
C LEU A 69 -18.02 6.51 17.29
N TRP A 70 -16.76 6.18 17.01
CA TRP A 70 -15.93 6.91 16.06
C TRP A 70 -16.28 6.53 14.61
N ILE A 71 -17.18 7.31 13.99
CA ILE A 71 -17.62 7.14 12.59
C ILE A 71 -16.95 8.12 11.62
N GLY A 72 -15.89 8.80 12.07
CA GLY A 72 -15.26 9.92 11.36
C GLY A 72 -15.94 11.26 11.66
N ASN A 73 -15.32 12.36 11.24
CA ASN A 73 -15.91 13.70 11.36
C ASN A 73 -17.05 13.93 10.35
N ALA A 74 -17.82 15.01 10.52
CA ALA A 74 -18.84 15.38 9.56
C ALA A 74 -18.19 15.79 8.22
N ASP A 75 -18.78 15.34 7.10
CA ASP A 75 -18.17 15.43 5.78
C ASP A 75 -18.12 16.87 5.24
N GLY A 76 -17.00 17.22 4.60
CA GLY A 76 -16.85 18.49 3.88
C GLY A 76 -17.02 19.72 4.79
N ASN A 77 -17.87 20.66 4.35
CA ASN A 77 -18.16 21.91 5.06
C ASN A 77 -19.40 21.79 5.99
N SER A 78 -19.93 20.58 6.21
CA SER A 78 -21.06 20.39 7.12
C SER A 78 -20.72 20.82 8.54
N PRO A 79 -21.72 21.27 9.33
CA PRO A 79 -21.54 21.56 10.75
C PRO A 79 -20.87 20.38 11.47
N GLN A 80 -19.85 20.67 12.28
CA GLN A 80 -19.11 19.66 13.03
C GLN A 80 -19.79 19.50 14.39
N TRP A 81 -20.53 18.40 14.56
CA TRP A 81 -21.37 18.16 15.75
C TRP A 81 -21.13 16.79 16.40
N TYR A 82 -20.29 15.93 15.81
CA TYR A 82 -20.03 14.64 16.42
C TYR A 82 -19.25 14.78 17.73
N LEU A 83 -19.69 14.03 18.74
CA LEU A 83 -19.17 14.07 20.11
C LEU A 83 -17.84 13.32 20.29
N THR A 84 -17.42 12.62 19.23
CA THR A 84 -16.11 11.97 19.10
C THR A 84 -15.45 12.46 17.83
N THR A 85 -14.24 13.02 17.95
CA THR A 85 -13.54 13.69 16.85
C THR A 85 -12.02 13.52 16.96
N ASN A 86 -11.33 13.48 15.82
CA ASN A 86 -9.86 13.56 15.79
C ASN A 86 -9.33 15.01 15.71
N ASN A 87 -10.22 16.00 15.83
CA ASN A 87 -9.90 17.42 15.74
C ASN A 87 -10.38 18.16 16.99
N LEU A 88 -9.42 18.56 17.83
CA LEU A 88 -9.66 19.27 19.08
C LEU A 88 -10.34 20.63 18.88
N ALA A 89 -10.03 21.35 17.80
CA ALA A 89 -10.68 22.64 17.52
C ALA A 89 -12.19 22.52 17.32
N PHE A 90 -12.69 21.33 16.92
CA PHE A 90 -14.13 21.10 16.86
C PHE A 90 -14.74 21.02 18.27
N VAL A 91 -14.12 20.27 19.18
CA VAL A 91 -14.55 20.20 20.59
C VAL A 91 -14.55 21.59 21.23
N LEU A 92 -13.48 22.36 21.02
CA LEU A 92 -13.25 23.64 21.69
C LEU A 92 -14.04 24.82 21.09
N SER A 93 -14.87 24.60 20.07
CA SER A 93 -15.61 25.71 19.44
C SER A 93 -16.91 25.34 18.71
N GLN A 94 -16.98 24.19 18.03
CA GLN A 94 -18.05 23.89 17.07
C GLN A 94 -19.02 22.81 17.57
N THR A 95 -18.54 21.77 18.26
CA THR A 95 -19.32 20.56 18.51
C THR A 95 -20.57 20.83 19.35
N LEU A 96 -20.43 21.45 20.53
CA LEU A 96 -21.56 21.68 21.43
C LEU A 96 -22.60 22.67 20.88
N PRO A 97 -22.22 23.84 20.29
CA PRO A 97 -23.20 24.70 19.65
C PRO A 97 -23.99 24.01 18.54
N ASN A 98 -23.31 23.17 17.73
CA ASN A 98 -24.00 22.46 16.66
C ASN A 98 -24.90 21.34 17.20
N ILE A 99 -24.54 20.66 18.30
CA ILE A 99 -25.44 19.72 19.00
C ILE A 99 -26.71 20.42 19.45
N ILE A 100 -26.59 21.60 20.10
CA ILE A 100 -27.75 22.38 20.56
C ILE A 100 -28.65 22.79 19.40
N ASN A 101 -28.09 23.07 18.22
CA ASN A 101 -28.86 23.48 17.04
C ASN A 101 -29.64 22.34 16.36
N ILE A 102 -29.22 21.08 16.51
CA ILE A 102 -29.81 19.94 15.78
C ILE A 102 -30.64 19.01 16.67
N MET A 103 -30.44 19.05 17.99
CA MET A 103 -31.15 18.23 18.96
C MET A 103 -32.41 18.94 19.43
N HIS A 104 -33.45 18.18 19.75
CA HIS A 104 -34.67 18.74 20.35
C HIS A 104 -34.43 19.19 21.79
N GLU A 105 -35.06 20.30 22.19
CA GLU A 105 -34.80 20.98 23.47
C GLU A 105 -35.20 20.15 24.71
N ASP A 106 -36.13 19.21 24.53
CA ASP A 106 -36.62 18.28 25.53
C ASP A 106 -35.67 17.10 25.80
N THR A 107 -34.66 16.89 24.95
CA THR A 107 -33.70 15.79 25.11
C THR A 107 -32.68 16.07 26.20
N LEU A 108 -32.26 15.02 26.93
CA LEU A 108 -31.28 15.12 27.99
C LEU A 108 -29.92 15.60 27.46
N LEU A 109 -29.49 15.10 26.29
CA LEU A 109 -28.26 15.56 25.65
C LEU A 109 -28.30 17.06 25.32
N TYR A 110 -29.41 17.60 24.79
CA TYR A 110 -29.52 19.04 24.54
C TYR A 110 -29.32 19.84 25.82
N GLN A 111 -30.00 19.44 26.90
CA GLN A 111 -29.93 20.15 28.18
C GLN A 111 -28.51 20.15 28.75
N LYS A 112 -27.84 18.99 28.74
CA LYS A 112 -26.45 18.86 29.18
C LYS A 112 -25.48 19.66 28.30
N ALA A 113 -25.61 19.57 26.97
CA ALA A 113 -24.78 20.34 26.04
C ALA A 113 -24.94 21.85 26.25
N LYS A 114 -26.17 22.32 26.49
CA LYS A 114 -26.47 23.73 26.77
C LYS A 114 -25.85 24.20 28.08
N GLN A 115 -25.96 23.41 29.15
CA GLN A 115 -25.31 23.70 30.44
C GLN A 115 -23.78 23.80 30.29
N VAL A 116 -23.16 22.81 29.62
CA VAL A 116 -21.71 22.84 29.37
C VAL A 116 -21.32 24.05 28.51
N LEU A 117 -22.09 24.39 27.47
CA LEU A 117 -21.79 25.57 26.67
C LEU A 117 -21.80 26.85 27.54
N GLN A 118 -22.79 27.00 28.43
CA GLN A 118 -22.91 28.15 29.31
C GLN A 118 -21.80 28.25 30.37
N ILE A 119 -21.35 27.11 30.90
CA ILE A 119 -20.33 27.08 31.96
C ILE A 119 -18.93 27.29 31.38
N TYR A 120 -18.62 26.65 30.25
CA TYR A 120 -17.23 26.51 29.78
C TYR A 120 -16.87 27.36 28.57
N PHE A 121 -17.83 27.92 27.85
CA PHE A 121 -17.56 28.62 26.60
C PHE A 121 -17.91 30.10 26.70
N PHE A 122 -17.08 30.91 26.06
CA PHE A 122 -17.32 32.33 25.89
C PHE A 122 -17.97 32.60 24.53
N ASP A 123 -19.03 33.41 24.53
CA ASP A 123 -19.68 33.87 23.31
C ASP A 123 -19.00 35.14 22.79
N THR A 124 -18.35 35.03 21.64
CA THR A 124 -17.68 36.17 21.00
C THR A 124 -18.63 37.14 20.29
N ASN A 125 -19.93 36.86 20.29
CA ASN A 125 -20.99 37.62 19.60
C ASN A 125 -20.81 37.71 18.07
N VAL A 126 -20.01 36.83 17.47
CA VAL A 126 -19.87 36.77 16.02
C VAL A 126 -21.08 36.11 15.40
N THR A 127 -21.80 36.85 14.56
CA THR A 127 -23.08 36.43 13.98
C THR A 127 -23.10 36.36 12.45
N VAL A 128 -22.06 36.83 11.76
CA VAL A 128 -22.07 36.98 10.30
C VAL A 128 -20.90 36.25 9.63
N GLY A 129 -21.18 35.65 8.48
CA GLY A 129 -20.18 35.08 7.59
C GLY A 129 -19.63 33.72 8.04
N ALA A 130 -18.55 33.28 7.38
CA ALA A 130 -17.94 31.97 7.64
C ALA A 130 -17.39 31.81 9.06
N GLU A 131 -17.18 32.92 9.79
CA GLU A 131 -16.66 32.96 11.15
C GLU A 131 -17.68 32.60 12.23
N GLN A 132 -18.98 32.59 11.91
CA GLN A 132 -20.04 32.21 12.87
C GLN A 132 -19.81 30.82 13.47
N ARG A 133 -19.18 29.90 12.73
CA ARG A 133 -18.82 28.56 13.24
C ARG A 133 -17.83 28.61 14.42
N TYR A 134 -17.16 29.74 14.63
CA TYR A 134 -16.21 29.97 15.73
C TYR A 134 -16.75 30.95 16.78
N ARG A 135 -18.08 31.18 16.81
CA ARG A 135 -18.73 32.11 17.74
C ARG A 135 -18.42 31.77 19.20
N TYR A 136 -18.53 30.49 19.55
CA TYR A 136 -18.23 30.01 20.90
C TYR A 136 -16.80 29.51 20.95
N VAL A 137 -16.08 29.88 22.02
CA VAL A 137 -14.71 29.43 22.25
C VAL A 137 -14.55 28.94 23.68
N PHE A 138 -13.86 27.81 23.85
CA PHE A 138 -13.62 27.25 25.17
C PHE A 138 -12.76 28.18 26.04
N ASN A 139 -13.18 28.37 27.29
CA ASN A 139 -12.47 29.20 28.27
C ASN A 139 -11.36 28.40 28.97
N LEU A 140 -10.13 28.59 28.52
CA LEU A 140 -8.95 27.94 29.09
C LEU A 140 -8.69 28.31 30.56
N ASP A 141 -9.19 29.45 31.02
CA ASP A 141 -9.00 29.91 32.40
C ASP A 141 -9.72 29.02 33.43
N LEU A 142 -10.61 28.13 32.98
CA LEU A 142 -11.30 27.14 33.81
C LEU A 142 -10.50 25.86 34.02
N LEU A 143 -9.37 25.70 33.33
CA LEU A 143 -8.52 24.51 33.46
C LEU A 143 -7.69 24.59 34.74
N VAL A 144 -7.72 23.53 35.53
CA VAL A 144 -6.88 23.41 36.74
C VAL A 144 -5.40 23.44 36.35
N GLY A 145 -4.63 24.31 37.00
CA GLY A 145 -3.19 24.44 36.75
C GLY A 145 -2.82 25.05 35.39
N TYR A 146 -3.72 25.81 34.75
CA TYR A 146 -3.42 26.48 33.49
C TYR A 146 -2.64 27.78 33.68
N GLU A 147 -1.43 27.83 33.10
CA GLU A 147 -0.49 28.96 33.15
C GLU A 147 -0.24 29.60 31.76
N GLY A 148 -1.10 29.32 30.77
CA GLY A 148 -0.95 29.87 29.41
C GLY A 148 -1.59 31.26 29.24
N ASP A 149 -1.69 31.70 27.98
CA ASP A 149 -2.33 32.98 27.63
C ASP A 149 -3.78 33.01 28.14
N LYS A 150 -4.17 34.11 28.79
CA LYS A 150 -5.53 34.33 29.29
C LYS A 150 -6.51 34.45 28.13
N LEU A 151 -7.76 34.03 28.33
CA LEU A 151 -8.76 34.08 27.25
C LEU A 151 -8.95 35.52 26.72
N ALA A 152 -8.98 36.50 27.62
CA ALA A 152 -9.11 37.92 27.27
C ALA A 152 -8.00 38.38 26.30
N ASP A 153 -6.76 37.97 26.53
CA ASP A 153 -5.61 38.33 25.69
C ASP A 153 -5.71 37.68 24.31
N ILE A 154 -6.12 36.41 24.25
CA ILE A 154 -6.35 35.70 22.99
C ILE A 154 -7.46 36.38 22.17
N LEU A 155 -8.54 36.80 22.85
CA LEU A 155 -9.66 37.49 22.22
C LEU A 155 -9.29 38.89 21.70
N ALA A 156 -8.34 39.57 22.35
CA ALA A 156 -7.82 40.88 21.93
C ALA A 156 -6.87 40.83 20.72
N LEU A 157 -6.39 39.64 20.33
CA LEU A 157 -5.48 39.51 19.18
C LEU A 157 -6.12 40.05 17.88
N PRO A 158 -5.37 40.80 17.05
CA PRO A 158 -5.82 41.29 15.74
C PRO A 158 -5.80 40.18 14.69
N LYS A 159 -6.51 39.09 14.96
CA LYS A 159 -6.62 37.89 14.13
C LYS A 159 -8.10 37.51 13.96
N ASN A 160 -8.42 36.80 12.88
CA ASN A 160 -9.77 36.26 12.70
C ASN A 160 -10.12 35.18 13.75
N GLN A 161 -11.42 34.85 13.89
CA GLN A 161 -11.84 33.91 14.93
C GLN A 161 -11.22 32.52 14.78
N LYS A 162 -11.04 32.05 13.54
CA LYS A 162 -10.38 30.77 13.29
C LYS A 162 -8.97 30.72 13.90
N LYS A 163 -8.17 31.77 13.68
CA LYS A 163 -6.81 31.88 14.23
C LYS A 163 -6.81 31.96 15.74
N LYS A 164 -7.83 32.55 16.37
CA LYS A 164 -7.98 32.57 17.83
C LYS A 164 -8.26 31.16 18.36
N VAL A 165 -9.15 30.40 17.71
CA VAL A 165 -9.37 28.98 18.05
C VAL A 165 -8.11 28.13 17.86
N GLU A 166 -7.31 28.38 16.82
CA GLU A 166 -6.01 27.71 16.62
C GLU A 166 -5.03 27.99 17.79
N VAL A 167 -5.05 29.21 18.36
CA VAL A 167 -4.25 29.55 19.55
C VAL A 167 -4.78 28.82 20.78
N ILE A 168 -6.10 28.80 20.99
CA ILE A 168 -6.75 28.07 22.09
C ILE A 168 -6.41 26.58 22.01
N GLU A 169 -6.53 25.97 20.83
CA GLU A 169 -6.18 24.57 20.59
C GLU A 169 -4.71 24.28 20.92
N LYS A 170 -3.79 25.16 20.50
CA LYS A 170 -2.36 25.04 20.81
C LYS A 170 -2.10 25.11 22.31
N ASN A 171 -2.74 26.05 23.01
CA ASN A 171 -2.57 26.22 24.45
C ASN A 171 -3.17 25.04 25.23
N PHE A 172 -4.32 24.53 24.80
CA PHE A 172 -4.92 23.31 25.36
C PHE A 172 -4.00 22.09 25.19
N LYS A 173 -3.41 21.89 24.00
CA LYS A 173 -2.44 20.81 23.75
C LYS A 173 -1.18 20.95 24.60
N LYS A 174 -0.71 22.18 24.85
CA LYS A 174 0.43 22.44 25.75
C LYS A 174 0.07 22.06 27.20
N TRP A 175 -1.12 22.45 27.65
CA TRP A 175 -1.62 22.10 28.98
C TRP A 175 -1.79 20.59 29.17
N LEU A 176 -2.31 19.86 28.16
CA LEU A 176 -2.37 18.39 28.19
C LEU A 176 -0.98 17.77 28.34
N LYS A 177 0.01 18.28 27.60
CA LYS A 177 1.40 17.80 27.70
C LYS A 177 2.01 18.03 29.08
N GLN A 178 1.70 19.15 29.72
CA GLN A 178 2.24 19.50 31.04
C GLN A 178 1.60 18.69 32.16
N ASN A 179 0.27 18.49 32.12
CA ASN A 179 -0.48 17.87 33.22
C ASN A 179 -0.65 16.36 33.08
N TYR A 180 -0.52 15.82 31.86
CA TYR A 180 -0.76 14.40 31.59
C TYR A 180 0.35 13.72 30.79
N SER A 181 1.47 14.42 30.54
CA SER A 181 2.65 13.89 29.83
C SER A 181 2.36 13.32 28.44
N ILE A 182 1.28 13.75 27.78
CA ILE A 182 0.87 13.28 26.45
C ILE A 182 1.06 14.34 25.37
N SER A 183 1.67 13.99 24.24
CA SER A 183 1.82 14.90 23.11
C SER A 183 0.68 14.77 22.09
N GLY A 184 0.44 15.82 21.31
CA GLY A 184 -0.57 15.77 20.24
C GLY A 184 -0.32 14.72 19.14
N LYS A 185 0.89 14.13 19.07
CA LYS A 185 1.19 13.01 18.14
C LYS A 185 0.78 11.64 18.71
N GLU A 186 0.47 11.57 20.00
CA GLU A 186 0.03 10.36 20.72
C GLU A 186 -1.49 10.34 20.92
N ILE A 187 -2.20 11.37 20.47
CA ILE A 187 -3.64 11.51 20.61
C ILE A 187 -4.30 11.28 19.25
N CYS A 188 -5.13 10.25 19.16
CA CYS A 188 -5.88 9.95 17.95
C CYS A 188 -7.31 10.52 17.97
N LEU A 189 -7.91 10.64 19.17
CA LEU A 189 -9.29 11.08 19.35
C LEU A 189 -9.50 11.93 20.61
N TYR A 190 -10.53 12.76 20.54
CA TYR A 190 -11.11 13.53 21.63
C TYR A 190 -12.59 13.14 21.74
N VAL A 191 -13.03 12.78 22.94
CA VAL A 191 -14.41 12.34 23.22
C VAL A 191 -15.00 13.25 24.29
N ILE A 192 -16.21 13.75 24.04
CA ILE A 192 -16.97 14.55 25.02
C ILE A 192 -17.79 13.61 25.91
N LEU A 193 -17.60 13.73 27.22
CA LEU A 193 -18.40 13.10 28.25
C LEU A 193 -19.18 14.19 29.00
N PHE A 194 -20.35 13.81 29.52
CA PHE A 194 -21.16 14.64 30.42
C PHE A 194 -21.38 13.87 31.71
N ASP A 195 -20.78 14.34 32.80
CA ASP A 195 -20.85 13.72 34.14
C ASP A 195 -20.54 12.21 34.11
N GLY A 196 -19.46 11.83 33.43
CA GLY A 196 -19.01 10.44 33.30
C GLY A 196 -19.65 9.65 32.16
N MET A 197 -20.72 10.15 31.52
CA MET A 197 -21.38 9.46 30.42
C MET A 197 -20.86 9.94 29.06
N ALA A 198 -20.40 9.02 28.22
CA ALA A 198 -19.96 9.35 26.85
C ALA A 198 -21.12 9.95 26.04
N GLY A 199 -20.93 11.16 25.52
CA GLY A 199 -21.93 11.90 24.77
C GLY A 199 -22.45 11.12 23.55
N ALA A 200 -21.57 10.36 22.91
CA ALA A 200 -21.95 9.53 21.77
C ALA A 200 -22.86 8.33 22.11
N ARG A 201 -23.11 8.05 23.40
CA ARG A 201 -23.94 6.95 23.89
C ARG A 201 -25.34 7.33 24.32
N PHE A 202 -25.68 8.61 24.25
CA PHE A 202 -27.07 9.05 24.39
C PHE A 202 -27.90 8.48 23.23
N SER A 203 -29.08 7.94 23.55
CA SER A 203 -29.95 7.27 22.57
C SER A 203 -30.42 8.24 21.48
N GLU A 204 -30.75 9.46 21.87
CA GLU A 204 -31.17 10.55 21.00
C GLU A 204 -30.05 10.98 20.03
N TYR A 205 -28.79 10.94 20.47
CA TYR A 205 -27.64 11.21 19.60
C TYR A 205 -27.51 10.15 18.52
N MET A 206 -27.52 8.88 18.92
CA MET A 206 -27.42 7.76 17.98
C MET A 206 -28.56 7.79 16.96
N GLN A 207 -29.79 8.02 17.40
CA GLN A 207 -30.94 8.18 16.49
C GLN A 207 -30.72 9.33 15.50
N LYS A 208 -30.28 10.50 15.97
CA LYS A 208 -30.04 11.66 15.08
C LYS A 208 -28.90 11.42 14.08
N VAL A 209 -27.85 10.71 14.49
CA VAL A 209 -26.76 10.29 13.59
C VAL A 209 -27.29 9.39 12.49
N GLU A 210 -28.10 8.38 12.84
CA GLU A 210 -28.68 7.45 11.86
C GLU A 210 -29.67 8.16 10.91
N GLU A 211 -30.48 9.06 11.44
CA GLU A 211 -31.42 9.89 10.67
C GLU A 211 -30.68 10.72 9.61
N ILE A 212 -29.62 11.46 9.98
CA ILE A 212 -28.84 12.30 9.05
C ILE A 212 -28.02 11.46 8.05
N LYS A 213 -27.54 10.28 8.47
CA LYS A 213 -26.75 9.36 7.62
C LYS A 213 -27.61 8.61 6.61
N VAL A 214 -28.88 8.34 6.93
CA VAL A 214 -29.75 7.49 6.13
C VAL A 214 -31.14 8.09 5.96
N GLY A 215 -31.87 8.31 7.06
CA GLY A 215 -33.29 8.68 7.06
C GLY A 215 -33.63 9.90 6.18
N GLU A 216 -32.92 11.02 6.36
CA GLU A 216 -33.15 12.29 5.65
C GLU A 216 -32.89 12.21 4.14
N LEU A 217 -32.33 11.10 3.64
CA LEU A 217 -32.02 10.94 2.22
C LEU A 217 -33.21 10.43 1.38
N PHE A 218 -34.32 10.00 2.01
CA PHE A 218 -35.43 9.33 1.35
C PHE A 218 -36.68 10.21 1.27
N ASP A 219 -36.87 10.91 0.15
CA ASP A 219 -37.94 11.91 -0.07
C ASP A 219 -39.31 11.33 -0.47
N LYS A 220 -39.82 10.29 0.20
CA LYS A 220 -41.11 9.61 -0.12
C LYS A 220 -41.30 9.15 -1.58
N LYS A 221 -40.25 9.19 -2.43
CA LYS A 221 -40.28 8.75 -3.83
C LYS A 221 -40.13 7.24 -3.91
N ARG A 222 -41.04 6.57 -4.62
CA ARG A 222 -40.98 5.13 -4.88
C ARG A 222 -40.33 4.83 -6.22
N GLY A 223 -39.63 3.72 -6.30
CA GLY A 223 -39.03 3.20 -7.52
C GLY A 223 -38.28 1.89 -7.28
N ILE A 224 -37.64 1.38 -8.33
CA ILE A 224 -36.92 0.11 -8.27
C ILE A 224 -35.48 0.35 -7.80
N CYS A 225 -35.12 -0.26 -6.67
CA CYS A 225 -33.74 -0.25 -6.17
C CYS A 225 -32.81 -0.98 -7.14
N THR A 226 -31.76 -0.31 -7.61
CA THR A 226 -30.78 -0.87 -8.55
C THR A 226 -30.00 -2.05 -7.97
N VAL A 227 -29.94 -2.18 -6.65
CA VAL A 227 -29.13 -3.21 -5.97
C VAL A 227 -29.93 -4.48 -5.71
N CYS A 228 -31.16 -4.39 -5.19
CA CYS A 228 -31.98 -5.56 -4.87
C CYS A 228 -33.12 -5.83 -5.86
N GLY A 229 -33.45 -4.89 -6.73
CA GLY A 229 -34.55 -5.01 -7.71
C GLY A 229 -35.96 -4.86 -7.13
N LYS A 230 -36.11 -4.58 -5.83
CA LYS A 230 -37.41 -4.36 -5.19
C LYS A 230 -37.93 -2.95 -5.43
N GLU A 231 -39.25 -2.81 -5.49
CA GLU A 231 -39.93 -1.52 -5.55
C GLU A 231 -40.21 -0.97 -4.14
N GLU A 232 -39.47 0.07 -3.75
CA GLU A 232 -39.52 0.66 -2.40
C GLU A 232 -39.32 2.18 -2.45
N LEU A 233 -39.28 2.82 -1.29
CA LEU A 233 -38.75 4.17 -1.16
C LEU A 233 -37.26 4.17 -1.52
N ILE A 234 -36.89 5.04 -2.47
CA ILE A 234 -35.53 5.06 -3.01
C ILE A 234 -34.89 6.44 -2.90
N THR A 235 -33.54 6.42 -2.84
CA THR A 235 -32.72 7.62 -2.98
C THR A 235 -31.64 7.41 -4.04
N GLY A 236 -31.40 8.46 -4.84
CA GLY A 236 -30.22 8.55 -5.71
C GLY A 236 -29.06 9.33 -5.07
N ASN A 237 -29.21 9.78 -3.82
CA ASN A 237 -28.22 10.59 -3.14
C ASN A 237 -27.12 9.69 -2.54
N THR A 238 -25.95 9.67 -3.17
CA THR A 238 -24.79 8.88 -2.71
C THR A 238 -23.81 9.70 -1.86
N SER A 239 -24.20 10.88 -1.35
CA SER A 239 -23.28 11.81 -0.66
C SER A 239 -22.66 11.25 0.62
N ARG A 240 -23.27 10.24 1.25
CA ARG A 240 -22.71 9.59 2.45
C ARG A 240 -21.79 8.40 2.14
N MET A 241 -21.74 7.97 0.88
CA MET A 241 -20.86 6.89 0.43
C MET A 241 -19.44 7.42 0.15
N LYS A 242 -18.43 6.64 0.54
CA LYS A 242 -17.01 6.93 0.32
C LYS A 242 -16.53 6.40 -1.02
N PHE A 243 -17.07 5.29 -1.49
CA PHE A 243 -16.76 4.81 -2.83
C PHE A 243 -17.64 5.55 -3.83
N LYS A 244 -17.01 6.08 -4.88
CA LYS A 244 -17.74 6.73 -5.97
C LYS A 244 -18.23 5.67 -6.96
N TYR A 245 -19.43 5.16 -6.75
CA TYR A 245 -20.06 4.19 -7.66
C TYR A 245 -20.58 4.82 -8.95
N TYR A 246 -20.90 6.11 -8.91
CA TYR A 246 -21.48 6.85 -10.02
C TYR A 246 -21.03 8.31 -10.04
N ILE A 247 -21.03 8.91 -11.23
CA ILE A 247 -20.72 10.33 -11.44
C ILE A 247 -22.04 11.12 -11.39
N THR A 248 -22.27 11.83 -10.29
CA THR A 248 -23.49 12.63 -10.04
C THR A 248 -23.28 14.13 -10.22
N ASP A 249 -22.04 14.58 -10.47
CA ASP A 249 -21.66 15.98 -10.64
C ASP A 249 -21.73 16.47 -12.11
N LYS A 250 -21.80 15.54 -13.07
CA LYS A 250 -21.80 15.85 -14.50
C LYS A 250 -23.14 15.53 -15.14
N VAL A 251 -23.79 16.54 -15.73
CA VAL A 251 -25.11 16.41 -16.38
C VAL A 251 -25.14 15.38 -17.51
N GLY A 252 -24.01 15.13 -18.17
CA GLY A 252 -23.88 14.08 -19.20
C GLY A 252 -24.14 12.66 -18.70
N PHE A 253 -24.10 12.45 -17.37
CA PHE A 253 -24.45 11.19 -16.73
C PHE A 253 -25.89 11.20 -16.19
N ALA A 254 -26.65 12.27 -16.37
CA ALA A 254 -28.05 12.30 -15.94
C ALA A 254 -28.96 11.79 -17.06
N SER A 255 -30.05 11.09 -16.70
CA SER A 255 -31.03 10.63 -17.69
C SER A 255 -31.64 11.83 -18.43
N ASN A 256 -31.67 11.77 -19.77
CA ASN A 256 -32.13 12.86 -20.64
C ASN A 256 -31.43 14.21 -20.37
N LEU A 257 -30.18 14.20 -19.87
CA LEU A 257 -29.43 15.40 -19.48
C LEU A 257 -30.18 16.26 -18.43
N ASN A 258 -31.08 15.65 -17.66
CA ASN A 258 -31.78 16.31 -16.57
C ASN A 258 -31.11 15.99 -15.23
N LYS A 259 -30.51 17.00 -14.58
CA LYS A 259 -29.83 16.87 -13.28
C LYS A 259 -30.70 16.26 -12.18
N GLU A 260 -32.02 16.37 -12.25
CA GLU A 260 -32.92 15.77 -11.26
C GLU A 260 -33.14 14.27 -11.49
N ALA A 261 -32.75 13.75 -12.66
CA ALA A 261 -33.02 12.39 -13.11
C ALA A 261 -31.87 11.39 -12.83
N PHE A 262 -30.89 11.73 -11.98
CA PHE A 262 -29.83 10.79 -11.57
C PHE A 262 -30.38 9.52 -10.89
N HIS A 263 -31.48 9.67 -10.14
CA HIS A 263 -32.18 8.58 -9.48
C HIS A 263 -32.69 7.50 -10.44
N LYS A 264 -32.79 7.78 -11.75
CA LYS A 264 -33.20 6.79 -12.76
C LYS A 264 -32.10 5.79 -13.13
N HIS A 265 -30.84 6.11 -12.84
CA HIS A 265 -29.69 5.26 -13.18
C HIS A 265 -29.19 4.46 -11.97
N TYR A 266 -29.03 5.13 -10.84
CA TYR A 266 -28.62 4.51 -9.59
C TYR A 266 -29.53 4.97 -8.47
N SER A 267 -30.27 4.01 -7.91
CA SER A 267 -31.10 4.23 -6.74
C SER A 267 -30.98 3.09 -5.76
N PHE A 268 -31.14 3.43 -4.48
CA PHE A 268 -30.99 2.51 -3.37
C PHE A 268 -32.26 2.58 -2.54
N CYS A 269 -32.81 1.42 -2.14
CA CYS A 269 -33.73 1.36 -1.00
C CYS A 269 -32.95 1.54 0.30
N GLN A 270 -33.66 1.82 1.40
CA GLN A 270 -33.03 2.11 2.70
C GLN A 270 -32.16 0.95 3.21
N GLU A 271 -32.62 -0.29 3.05
CA GLU A 271 -31.85 -1.47 3.44
C GLU A 271 -30.54 -1.57 2.64
N CYS A 272 -30.60 -1.49 1.31
CA CYS A 272 -29.41 -1.58 0.47
C CYS A 272 -28.45 -0.40 0.71
N TYR A 273 -28.97 0.79 1.00
CA TYR A 273 -28.15 1.94 1.35
C TYR A 273 -27.35 1.69 2.64
N LYS A 274 -28.02 1.21 3.70
CA LYS A 274 -27.38 0.80 4.95
C LYS A 274 -26.32 -0.29 4.71
N SER A 275 -26.66 -1.33 3.94
CA SER A 275 -25.71 -2.42 3.63
C SER A 275 -24.48 -1.90 2.90
N VAL A 276 -24.62 -0.98 1.94
CA VAL A 276 -23.47 -0.40 1.24
C VAL A 276 -22.60 0.43 2.18
N LEU A 277 -23.19 1.25 3.05
CA LEU A 277 -22.41 2.01 4.05
C LEU A 277 -21.62 1.08 4.99
N LEU A 278 -22.26 0.02 5.49
CA LEU A 278 -21.61 -0.99 6.33
C LEU A 278 -20.48 -1.68 5.56
N ALA A 279 -20.71 -2.05 4.30
CA ALA A 279 -19.72 -2.71 3.48
C ALA A 279 -18.48 -1.85 3.26
N GLU A 280 -18.63 -0.55 2.99
CA GLU A 280 -17.49 0.36 2.80
C GLU A 280 -16.62 0.45 4.05
N THR A 281 -17.24 0.62 5.22
CA THR A 281 -16.52 0.63 6.50
C THR A 281 -15.88 -0.74 6.76
N PHE A 282 -16.61 -1.83 6.53
CA PHE A 282 -16.13 -3.18 6.76
C PHE A 282 -14.92 -3.52 5.89
N ILE A 283 -14.99 -3.23 4.58
CA ILE A 283 -13.89 -3.39 3.63
C ILE A 283 -12.71 -2.52 4.05
N ARG A 284 -12.96 -1.29 4.51
CA ARG A 284 -11.90 -0.39 4.95
C ARG A 284 -11.13 -0.93 6.15
N ASN A 285 -11.83 -1.46 7.14
CA ASN A 285 -11.21 -1.94 8.37
C ASN A 285 -10.53 -3.31 8.13
N ASN A 286 -11.24 -4.24 7.45
CA ASN A 286 -10.80 -5.64 7.40
C ASN A 286 -10.04 -6.01 6.10
N PHE A 287 -10.35 -5.37 4.97
CA PHE A 287 -9.85 -5.79 3.65
C PHE A 287 -8.96 -4.72 2.98
N SER A 288 -8.35 -3.86 3.79
CA SER A 288 -7.34 -2.92 3.33
C SER A 288 -5.97 -3.59 3.23
N SER A 289 -5.20 -3.18 2.23
CA SER A 289 -3.87 -3.71 2.00
C SER A 289 -2.98 -2.72 1.27
N ARG A 290 -1.70 -3.05 1.18
CA ARG A 290 -0.71 -2.29 0.42
C ARG A 290 0.12 -3.21 -0.45
N LEU A 291 0.54 -2.68 -1.60
CA LEU A 291 1.52 -3.28 -2.50
C LEU A 291 2.58 -2.23 -2.84
N GLY A 292 3.80 -2.40 -2.29
CA GLY A 292 4.78 -1.33 -2.28
C GLY A 292 4.25 -0.08 -1.57
N LYS A 293 4.24 1.08 -2.25
CA LYS A 293 3.68 2.34 -1.74
C LYS A 293 2.23 2.61 -2.21
N LEU A 294 1.55 1.61 -2.79
CA LEU A 294 0.19 1.76 -3.32
C LEU A 294 -0.84 1.11 -2.38
N ASP A 295 -1.84 1.89 -1.97
CA ASP A 295 -2.97 1.38 -1.20
C ASP A 295 -3.97 0.65 -2.11
N LEU A 296 -4.57 -0.41 -1.59
CA LEU A 296 -5.63 -1.14 -2.27
C LEU A 296 -6.65 -1.74 -1.30
N TYR A 297 -7.87 -1.95 -1.79
CA TYR A 297 -8.87 -2.79 -1.14
C TYR A 297 -9.00 -4.12 -1.87
N ILE A 298 -9.14 -5.22 -1.11
CA ILE A 298 -9.50 -6.53 -1.63
C ILE A 298 -11.01 -6.69 -1.44
N ILE A 299 -11.77 -6.62 -2.53
CA ILE A 299 -13.23 -6.70 -2.47
C ILE A 299 -13.66 -8.10 -2.93
N PRO A 300 -13.95 -9.03 -2.01
CA PRO A 300 -14.46 -10.34 -2.36
C PRO A 300 -15.87 -10.24 -2.96
N GLY A 301 -16.09 -10.90 -4.09
CA GLY A 301 -17.40 -11.15 -4.66
C GLY A 301 -17.72 -12.64 -4.54
N PHE A 302 -18.95 -12.95 -4.14
CA PHE A 302 -19.40 -14.34 -4.08
C PHE A 302 -19.98 -14.76 -5.43
N LEU A 303 -19.61 -15.95 -5.90
CA LEU A 303 -20.16 -16.55 -7.12
C LEU A 303 -21.62 -17.00 -6.96
N LYS A 304 -22.03 -17.24 -5.71
CA LYS A 304 -23.41 -17.56 -5.28
C LYS A 304 -23.72 -16.82 -4.00
N SER A 305 -25.00 -16.63 -3.67
CA SER A 305 -25.37 -15.99 -2.39
C SER A 305 -24.71 -16.70 -1.20
N PRO A 306 -23.95 -15.98 -0.36
CA PRO A 306 -23.16 -16.60 0.70
C PRO A 306 -24.06 -17.18 1.81
N LEU A 307 -23.93 -18.48 2.05
CA LEU A 307 -24.53 -19.16 3.20
C LEU A 307 -23.43 -19.43 4.25
N LEU A 308 -23.04 -18.37 4.96
CA LEU A 308 -22.02 -18.47 6.02
C LEU A 308 -22.66 -18.71 7.39
N THR A 309 -22.00 -19.51 8.22
CA THR A 309 -22.21 -19.54 9.68
C THR A 309 -21.34 -18.44 10.32
N SER A 310 -21.58 -18.11 11.59
CA SER A 310 -20.76 -17.12 12.32
C SER A 310 -19.27 -17.50 12.30
N THR A 311 -18.93 -18.77 12.55
CA THR A 311 -17.54 -19.26 12.48
C THR A 311 -16.94 -19.10 11.08
N ARG A 312 -17.66 -19.53 10.02
CA ARG A 312 -17.17 -19.37 8.63
C ARG A 312 -17.02 -17.90 8.24
N PHE A 313 -17.88 -17.01 8.75
CA PHE A 313 -17.74 -15.57 8.52
C PHE A 313 -16.41 -15.04 9.07
N TYR A 314 -16.04 -15.38 10.31
CA TYR A 314 -14.75 -14.94 10.87
C TYR A 314 -13.55 -15.58 10.17
N ASN A 315 -13.65 -16.84 9.71
CA ASN A 315 -12.61 -17.45 8.88
C ASN A 315 -12.45 -16.71 7.55
N TRP A 316 -13.57 -16.36 6.91
CA TRP A 316 -13.58 -15.58 5.67
C TRP A 316 -12.92 -14.20 5.85
N VAL A 317 -13.20 -13.52 6.96
CA VAL A 317 -12.60 -12.22 7.28
C VAL A 317 -11.08 -12.30 7.37
N LYS A 318 -10.52 -13.41 7.88
CA LYS A 318 -9.07 -13.65 7.92
C LYS A 318 -8.53 -14.06 6.55
N TYR A 319 -9.20 -14.99 5.88
CA TYR A 319 -8.77 -15.56 4.61
C TYR A 319 -8.56 -14.52 3.49
N VAL A 320 -9.45 -13.53 3.38
CA VAL A 320 -9.41 -12.52 2.31
C VAL A 320 -8.09 -11.70 2.31
N PRO A 321 -7.71 -11.00 3.40
CA PRO A 321 -6.44 -10.28 3.45
C PRO A 321 -5.23 -11.21 3.44
N ASP A 322 -5.31 -12.38 4.09
CA ASP A 322 -4.22 -13.37 4.15
C ASP A 322 -3.83 -13.86 2.76
N SER A 323 -4.81 -14.06 1.87
CA SER A 323 -4.58 -14.47 0.47
C SER A 323 -3.61 -13.55 -0.28
N LEU A 324 -3.70 -12.22 -0.08
CA LEU A 324 -2.77 -11.27 -0.68
C LEU A 324 -1.52 -11.06 0.17
N ASN A 325 -1.66 -11.02 1.50
CA ASN A 325 -0.54 -10.81 2.43
C ASN A 325 0.54 -11.88 2.28
N PHE A 326 0.11 -13.11 2.11
CA PHE A 326 0.99 -14.23 1.85
C PHE A 326 1.87 -14.04 0.60
N LEU A 327 1.37 -13.37 -0.45
CA LEU A 327 2.14 -13.08 -1.67
C LEU A 327 3.17 -11.94 -1.52
N LYS A 328 3.24 -11.28 -0.37
CA LYS A 328 4.02 -10.05 -0.15
C LYS A 328 5.21 -10.19 0.83
N GLY A 329 5.42 -11.38 1.40
CA GLY A 329 6.40 -11.62 2.46
C GLY A 329 7.28 -12.86 2.27
N LEU A 330 7.37 -13.41 1.06
CA LEU A 330 8.07 -14.67 0.77
C LEU A 330 9.60 -14.47 0.71
N SER A 331 10.24 -14.22 1.85
CA SER A 331 11.67 -13.86 1.93
C SER A 331 12.61 -14.88 2.59
N ALA A 332 12.14 -15.80 3.44
CA ALA A 332 12.95 -16.80 4.15
C ALA A 332 12.39 -18.22 3.96
N ILE A 333 12.97 -18.99 3.04
CA ILE A 333 12.41 -20.25 2.54
C ILE A 333 12.15 -21.29 3.65
N ASN A 334 12.99 -21.37 4.68
CA ASN A 334 12.92 -22.44 5.68
C ASN A 334 11.70 -22.37 6.61
N GLU A 335 11.13 -21.19 6.86
CA GLU A 335 9.87 -21.01 7.62
C GLU A 335 8.66 -20.96 6.69
N LEU A 336 8.87 -20.57 5.44
CA LEU A 336 7.82 -20.39 4.45
C LEU A 336 7.27 -21.70 3.89
N GLU A 337 8.06 -22.78 3.82
CA GLU A 337 7.56 -24.04 3.25
C GLU A 337 6.34 -24.59 3.99
N GLY A 338 6.38 -24.58 5.34
CA GLY A 338 5.24 -24.99 6.16
C GLY A 338 4.02 -24.07 6.00
N GLN A 339 4.24 -22.76 5.98
CA GLN A 339 3.18 -21.76 5.79
C GLN A 339 2.56 -21.85 4.38
N ILE A 340 3.38 -22.14 3.37
CA ILE A 340 2.91 -22.29 1.99
C ILE A 340 2.10 -23.58 1.84
N ASP A 341 2.53 -24.69 2.44
CA ASP A 341 1.76 -25.93 2.42
C ASP A 341 0.42 -25.78 3.14
N GLU A 342 0.37 -25.07 4.27
CA GLU A 342 -0.87 -24.76 4.98
C GLU A 342 -1.81 -23.89 4.13
N TYR A 343 -1.28 -22.82 3.53
CA TYR A 343 -2.03 -21.97 2.62
C TYR A 343 -2.57 -22.74 1.40
N ILE A 344 -1.78 -23.63 0.81
CA ILE A 344 -2.19 -24.45 -0.35
C ILE A 344 -3.26 -25.47 0.03
N LYS A 345 -3.18 -26.04 1.24
CA LYS A 345 -4.17 -26.99 1.77
C LYS A 345 -5.47 -26.28 2.13
N ASN A 346 -5.41 -25.03 2.57
CA ASN A 346 -6.59 -24.24 2.86
C ASN A 346 -7.30 -23.78 1.58
N ARG A 347 -8.33 -24.54 1.17
CA ARG A 347 -9.17 -24.26 -0.01
C ARG A 347 -10.58 -23.81 0.37
N GLU A 348 -10.77 -23.29 1.59
CA GLU A 348 -12.10 -23.08 2.19
C GLU A 348 -13.06 -22.28 1.30
N PHE A 349 -12.54 -21.33 0.50
CA PHE A 349 -13.35 -20.44 -0.33
C PHE A 349 -12.96 -20.40 -1.82
N ASP A 350 -12.06 -21.28 -2.29
CA ASP A 350 -11.48 -21.24 -3.65
C ASP A 350 -12.52 -21.20 -4.78
N ASN A 351 -13.64 -21.90 -4.59
CA ASN A 351 -14.71 -22.05 -5.59
C ASN A 351 -15.96 -21.22 -5.26
N GLU A 352 -15.91 -20.41 -4.20
CA GLU A 352 -17.04 -19.59 -3.75
C GLU A 352 -16.82 -18.10 -4.05
N LEU A 353 -15.56 -17.69 -4.21
CA LEU A 353 -15.16 -16.29 -4.27
C LEU A 353 -14.42 -15.92 -5.56
N ILE A 354 -14.48 -14.63 -5.85
CA ILE A 354 -13.59 -13.89 -6.73
C ILE A 354 -13.10 -12.64 -6.01
N PHE A 355 -11.87 -12.24 -6.25
CA PHE A 355 -11.29 -11.03 -5.67
C PHE A 355 -11.27 -9.89 -6.68
N ASN A 356 -11.67 -8.72 -6.22
CA ASN A 356 -11.54 -7.47 -6.95
C ASN A 356 -10.52 -6.58 -6.23
N LEU A 357 -9.40 -6.27 -6.86
CA LEU A 357 -8.34 -5.45 -6.29
C LEU A 357 -8.53 -3.99 -6.72
N LEU A 358 -8.97 -3.14 -5.80
CA LEU A 358 -9.22 -1.72 -6.04
C LEU A 358 -8.05 -0.88 -5.52
N PHE A 359 -7.13 -0.49 -6.40
CA PHE A 359 -6.03 0.40 -6.09
C PHE A 359 -6.51 1.86 -6.02
N TYR A 360 -6.13 2.57 -4.97
CA TYR A 360 -6.58 3.94 -4.74
C TYR A 360 -5.50 4.84 -4.15
N GLN A 361 -5.75 6.14 -4.18
CA GLN A 361 -5.01 7.16 -3.45
C GLN A 361 -6.00 8.04 -2.69
N ARG A 362 -5.69 8.37 -1.44
CA ARG A 362 -6.49 9.33 -0.66
C ARG A 362 -5.98 10.74 -0.92
N ASN A 363 -6.87 11.64 -1.34
CA ASN A 363 -6.59 13.08 -1.39
C ASN A 363 -7.61 13.80 -0.50
N LYS A 364 -7.19 14.18 0.71
CA LYS A 364 -8.10 14.66 1.77
C LYS A 364 -9.23 13.65 2.03
N ALA A 365 -10.48 14.05 1.82
CA ALA A 365 -11.66 13.21 1.96
C ALA A 365 -12.03 12.42 0.69
N GLU A 366 -11.35 12.67 -0.44
CA GLU A 366 -11.65 12.02 -1.70
C GLU A 366 -10.80 10.75 -1.91
N LEU A 367 -11.47 9.65 -2.25
CA LEU A 367 -10.83 8.43 -2.72
C LEU A 367 -10.68 8.51 -4.24
N LYS A 368 -9.45 8.67 -4.72
CA LYS A 368 -9.11 8.63 -6.14
C LYS A 368 -8.79 7.20 -6.55
N ILE A 369 -9.64 6.60 -7.39
CA ILE A 369 -9.41 5.27 -7.94
C ILE A 369 -8.26 5.34 -8.95
N LEU A 370 -7.24 4.49 -8.75
CA LEU A 370 -6.09 4.39 -9.65
C LEU A 370 -6.29 3.28 -10.69
N LYS A 371 -6.74 2.10 -10.23
CA LYS A 371 -6.97 0.92 -11.05
C LYS A 371 -7.89 -0.05 -10.33
N MET A 372 -8.66 -0.81 -11.09
CA MET A 372 -9.40 -1.96 -10.57
C MET A 372 -9.03 -3.20 -11.37
N VAL A 373 -8.50 -4.23 -10.72
CA VAL A 373 -8.31 -5.56 -11.30
C VAL A 373 -9.51 -6.41 -10.85
N LYS A 374 -10.26 -6.95 -11.81
CA LYS A 374 -11.57 -7.56 -11.53
C LYS A 374 -11.49 -9.08 -11.61
N ASP A 375 -12.40 -9.71 -10.87
CA ASP A 375 -12.77 -11.13 -11.04
C ASP A 375 -11.57 -12.10 -10.97
N VAL A 376 -10.62 -11.85 -10.06
CA VAL A 376 -9.44 -12.70 -9.88
C VAL A 376 -9.78 -13.88 -8.95
N PRO A 377 -9.76 -15.14 -9.42
CA PRO A 377 -10.11 -16.27 -8.57
C PRO A 377 -9.00 -16.56 -7.54
N PRO A 378 -9.32 -17.08 -6.34
CA PRO A 378 -8.30 -17.47 -5.35
C PRO A 378 -7.28 -18.50 -5.90
N THR A 379 -7.71 -19.36 -6.82
CA THR A 379 -6.80 -20.30 -7.53
C THR A 379 -5.63 -19.59 -8.21
N ARG A 380 -5.84 -18.37 -8.73
CA ARG A 380 -4.79 -17.57 -9.35
C ARG A 380 -3.77 -17.05 -8.34
N PHE A 381 -4.21 -16.70 -7.13
CA PHE A 381 -3.30 -16.35 -6.04
C PHE A 381 -2.42 -17.55 -5.67
N ARG A 382 -2.99 -18.76 -5.65
CA ARG A 382 -2.23 -19.99 -5.41
C ARG A 382 -1.22 -20.29 -6.53
N GLU A 383 -1.58 -20.10 -7.79
CA GLU A 383 -0.63 -20.23 -8.91
C GLU A 383 0.57 -19.28 -8.75
N ILE A 384 0.29 -18.02 -8.38
CA ILE A 384 1.32 -17.01 -8.13
C ILE A 384 2.22 -17.43 -6.96
N ALA A 385 1.63 -17.90 -5.86
CA ALA A 385 2.36 -18.41 -4.69
C ALA A 385 3.31 -19.57 -5.03
N LEU A 386 2.80 -20.58 -5.75
CA LEU A 386 3.58 -21.74 -6.17
C LEU A 386 4.75 -21.32 -7.08
N ALA A 387 4.50 -20.40 -8.01
CA ALA A 387 5.55 -19.88 -8.87
C ALA A 387 6.64 -19.13 -8.08
N PHE A 388 6.28 -18.35 -7.05
CA PHE A 388 7.27 -17.73 -6.16
C PHE A 388 8.08 -18.76 -5.40
N LEU A 389 7.44 -19.78 -4.83
CA LEU A 389 8.12 -20.86 -4.09
C LEU A 389 9.18 -21.54 -4.97
N GLU A 390 8.79 -21.96 -6.18
CA GLU A 390 9.69 -22.65 -7.09
C GLU A 390 10.89 -21.78 -7.52
N VAL A 391 10.63 -20.51 -7.83
CA VAL A 391 11.70 -19.58 -8.24
C VAL A 391 12.65 -19.27 -7.09
N ASN A 392 12.12 -19.05 -5.89
CA ASN A 392 12.94 -18.79 -4.69
C ASN A 392 13.77 -20.02 -4.30
N ARG A 393 13.21 -21.24 -4.40
CA ARG A 393 13.98 -22.50 -4.24
C ARG A 393 15.13 -22.60 -5.23
N SER A 394 14.86 -22.29 -6.50
CA SER A 394 15.91 -22.26 -7.54
C SER A 394 17.00 -21.25 -7.20
N SER A 395 16.63 -20.04 -6.76
CA SER A 395 17.61 -19.03 -6.34
C SER A 395 18.43 -19.48 -5.15
N ASN A 396 17.83 -20.18 -4.17
CA ASN A 396 18.53 -20.66 -2.99
C ASN A 396 19.53 -21.79 -3.30
N LYS A 397 19.20 -22.66 -4.26
CA LYS A 397 20.13 -23.71 -4.73
C LYS A 397 21.40 -23.09 -5.32
N VAL A 398 21.27 -22.02 -6.11
CA VAL A 398 22.41 -21.40 -6.81
C VAL A 398 23.16 -20.39 -5.94
N PHE A 399 22.44 -19.63 -5.11
CA PHE A 399 22.96 -18.51 -4.32
C PHE A 399 22.50 -18.57 -2.85
N PRO A 400 22.84 -19.62 -2.09
CA PRO A 400 22.32 -19.83 -0.73
C PRO A 400 22.70 -18.72 0.28
N ALA A 401 23.85 -18.07 0.13
CA ALA A 401 24.31 -17.03 1.05
C ALA A 401 23.61 -15.68 0.84
N ILE A 402 23.07 -15.43 -0.35
CA ILE A 402 22.36 -14.20 -0.70
C ILE A 402 20.89 -14.45 -1.10
N SER A 403 20.37 -15.66 -0.85
CA SER A 403 19.03 -16.07 -1.29
C SER A 403 17.93 -15.19 -0.70
N SER A 404 18.06 -14.78 0.57
CA SER A 404 17.14 -13.84 1.20
C SER A 404 17.12 -12.46 0.53
N GLN A 405 18.25 -12.03 -0.02
CA GLN A 405 18.36 -10.77 -0.77
C GLN A 405 17.76 -10.90 -2.17
N LEU A 406 17.80 -12.09 -2.77
CA LEU A 406 17.30 -12.38 -4.12
C LEU A 406 15.85 -12.85 -4.18
N ALA A 407 15.27 -13.25 -3.04
CA ALA A 407 13.91 -13.79 -3.01
C ALA A 407 12.91 -12.82 -3.64
N LEU A 408 11.90 -13.36 -4.30
CA LEU A 408 10.83 -12.63 -4.97
C LEU A 408 9.51 -12.82 -4.24
N ASP A 409 8.78 -11.72 -4.18
CA ASP A 409 7.39 -11.61 -3.75
C ASP A 409 6.80 -10.37 -4.45
N LEU A 410 5.49 -10.13 -4.30
CA LEU A 410 4.83 -8.99 -4.94
C LEU A 410 5.39 -7.63 -4.46
N ASN A 411 5.78 -7.50 -3.20
CA ASN A 411 6.36 -6.26 -2.66
C ASN A 411 7.73 -5.98 -3.26
N ARG A 412 8.57 -7.00 -3.46
CA ARG A 412 9.89 -6.87 -4.05
C ARG A 412 9.81 -6.59 -5.55
N ILE A 413 8.81 -7.13 -6.25
CA ILE A 413 8.54 -6.82 -7.65
C ILE A 413 8.27 -5.31 -7.86
N TYR A 414 7.65 -4.63 -6.90
CA TYR A 414 7.47 -3.18 -6.96
C TYR A 414 8.79 -2.44 -7.20
N TYR A 415 9.88 -2.89 -6.57
CA TYR A 415 11.21 -2.30 -6.70
C TYR A 415 12.00 -2.77 -7.93
N LEU A 416 11.45 -3.68 -8.75
CA LEU A 416 12.06 -4.11 -10.01
C LEU A 416 11.54 -3.34 -11.23
N ILE A 417 10.46 -2.57 -11.06
CA ILE A 417 9.88 -1.70 -12.07
C ILE A 417 10.10 -0.26 -11.62
N PRO A 418 11.12 0.46 -12.13
CA PRO A 418 11.44 1.81 -11.67
C PRO A 418 10.31 2.80 -11.97
N LEU A 419 9.79 3.45 -10.94
CA LEU A 419 8.75 4.47 -11.00
C LEU A 419 9.35 5.80 -10.62
N GLN A 420 9.26 6.80 -11.52
CA GLN A 420 9.63 8.17 -11.15
C GLN A 420 8.69 8.68 -10.05
N GLN A 421 9.29 9.32 -9.05
CA GLN A 421 8.63 9.96 -7.92
C GLN A 421 9.01 11.45 -7.90
N GLY A 422 8.21 12.28 -7.24
CA GLY A 422 8.45 13.71 -7.11
C GLY A 422 7.72 14.60 -8.12
N GLU A 423 7.96 15.90 -8.00
CA GLU A 423 7.41 16.96 -8.83
C GLU A 423 8.27 17.17 -10.09
N ASN A 424 7.63 17.41 -11.23
CA ASN A 424 8.36 17.90 -12.40
C ASN A 424 8.80 19.37 -12.16
N LYS A 425 9.62 19.93 -13.07
CA LYS A 425 10.06 21.35 -13.03
C LYS A 425 8.89 22.37 -13.02
N GLN A 426 7.66 21.92 -13.20
CA GLN A 426 6.42 22.71 -13.27
C GLN A 426 5.52 22.48 -12.04
N GLY A 427 5.97 21.74 -11.01
CA GLY A 427 5.21 21.49 -9.78
C GLY A 427 4.11 20.42 -9.90
N GLU A 428 4.02 19.69 -11.01
CA GLU A 428 3.08 18.58 -11.17
C GLU A 428 3.70 17.26 -10.71
N ASN A 429 2.94 16.53 -9.87
CA ASN A 429 3.31 15.21 -9.37
C ASN A 429 3.41 14.18 -10.51
N LYS A 430 4.65 13.76 -10.82
CA LYS A 430 4.94 12.83 -11.92
C LYS A 430 4.91 11.38 -11.43
N HIS A 431 3.79 10.95 -10.87
CA HIS A 431 3.68 9.60 -10.32
C HIS A 431 3.36 8.59 -11.44
N GLU A 432 4.37 7.87 -11.93
CA GLU A 432 4.25 6.89 -13.02
C GLU A 432 3.68 5.52 -12.59
N TYR A 433 2.73 5.46 -11.66
CA TYR A 433 2.17 4.18 -11.18
C TYR A 433 1.43 3.38 -12.28
N ARG A 434 0.98 4.03 -13.36
CA ARG A 434 0.19 3.36 -14.42
C ARG A 434 0.89 2.15 -15.02
N LYS A 435 2.20 2.24 -15.32
CA LYS A 435 2.94 1.13 -15.93
C LYS A 435 3.07 -0.07 -14.97
N PHE A 436 3.22 0.19 -13.67
CA PHE A 436 3.24 -0.85 -12.66
C PHE A 436 1.87 -1.47 -12.46
N LEU A 437 0.81 -0.66 -12.37
CA LEU A 437 -0.56 -1.17 -12.23
C LEU A 437 -1.00 -2.02 -13.42
N THR A 438 -0.62 -1.65 -14.66
CA THR A 438 -0.86 -2.49 -15.85
C THR A 438 -0.06 -3.81 -15.77
N PHE A 439 1.16 -3.78 -15.26
CA PHE A 439 1.98 -4.98 -15.09
C PHE A 439 1.40 -5.92 -14.03
N ILE A 440 0.98 -5.38 -12.88
CA ILE A 440 0.33 -6.15 -11.81
C ILE A 440 -1.02 -6.71 -12.26
N GLU A 441 -1.83 -5.93 -12.98
CA GLU A 441 -3.08 -6.41 -13.60
C GLU A 441 -2.80 -7.61 -14.51
N ALA A 442 -1.77 -7.55 -15.36
CA ALA A 442 -1.42 -8.67 -16.23
C ALA A 442 -1.01 -9.93 -15.45
N ILE A 443 -0.32 -9.78 -14.30
CA ILE A 443 0.01 -10.91 -13.43
C ILE A 443 -1.26 -11.55 -12.84
N PHE A 444 -2.18 -10.75 -12.30
CA PHE A 444 -3.40 -11.27 -11.69
C PHE A 444 -4.41 -11.78 -12.71
N GLU A 445 -4.46 -11.24 -13.92
CA GLU A 445 -5.38 -11.71 -14.98
C GLU A 445 -4.77 -12.83 -15.85
N GLY A 446 -3.48 -13.14 -15.68
CA GLY A 446 -2.77 -14.10 -16.55
C GLY A 446 -2.61 -13.61 -17.99
N ARG A 447 -2.65 -12.30 -18.22
CA ARG A 447 -2.45 -11.72 -19.56
C ARG A 447 -0.98 -11.63 -19.90
N ARG A 448 -0.66 -11.85 -21.18
CA ARG A 448 0.72 -11.76 -21.68
C ARG A 448 1.25 -10.33 -21.63
N VAL A 449 2.49 -10.19 -21.18
CA VAL A 449 3.25 -8.94 -21.23
C VAL A 449 4.26 -9.00 -22.37
N GLN A 450 4.42 -7.88 -23.08
CA GLN A 450 5.41 -7.78 -24.16
C GLN A 450 6.84 -7.79 -23.58
N PRO A 451 7.75 -8.66 -24.08
CA PRO A 451 9.14 -8.69 -23.62
C PRO A 451 9.84 -7.33 -23.71
N ALA A 452 9.58 -6.57 -24.80
CA ALA A 452 10.14 -5.24 -25.00
C ALA A 452 9.80 -4.25 -23.88
N PHE A 453 8.60 -4.36 -23.27
CA PHE A 453 8.23 -3.53 -22.11
C PHE A 453 9.11 -3.86 -20.90
N LEU A 454 9.27 -5.15 -20.59
CA LEU A 454 10.08 -5.62 -19.46
C LEU A 454 11.55 -5.24 -19.62
N ILE A 455 12.14 -5.54 -20.77
CA ILE A 455 13.52 -5.19 -21.10
C ILE A 455 13.75 -3.68 -20.93
N LYS A 456 12.81 -2.84 -21.39
CA LYS A 456 12.89 -1.39 -21.16
C LYS A 456 12.92 -1.03 -19.67
N GLN A 457 12.11 -1.68 -18.83
CA GLN A 457 12.11 -1.41 -17.39
C GLN A 457 13.39 -1.91 -16.72
N TYR A 458 13.90 -3.09 -17.11
CA TYR A 458 15.14 -3.66 -16.56
C TYR A 458 16.35 -2.79 -16.88
N LEU A 459 16.45 -2.27 -18.11
CA LEU A 459 17.50 -1.30 -18.45
C LEU A 459 17.36 0.01 -17.68
N GLU A 460 16.13 0.48 -17.41
CA GLU A 460 15.96 1.66 -16.54
C GLU A 460 16.43 1.37 -15.12
N LEU A 461 16.17 0.16 -14.60
CA LEU A 461 16.63 -0.27 -13.28
C LEU A 461 18.17 -0.29 -13.21
N PHE A 462 18.82 -0.85 -14.22
CA PHE A 462 20.29 -0.84 -14.28
C PHE A 462 20.85 0.59 -14.35
N LYS A 463 20.20 1.49 -15.07
CA LYS A 463 20.60 2.91 -15.13
C LYS A 463 20.38 3.63 -13.79
N VAL A 464 19.37 3.25 -13.00
CA VAL A 464 19.17 3.81 -11.66
C VAL A 464 20.39 3.51 -10.79
N TYR A 465 20.87 2.27 -10.79
CA TYR A 465 22.09 1.90 -10.07
C TYR A 465 23.34 2.50 -10.70
N ALA A 466 23.58 2.27 -11.99
CA ALA A 466 24.81 2.67 -12.69
C ALA A 466 25.09 4.17 -12.69
N PHE A 467 24.05 5.00 -12.59
CA PHE A 467 24.18 6.45 -12.55
C PHE A 467 23.67 7.06 -11.23
N SER A 468 23.44 6.23 -10.20
CA SER A 468 22.90 6.65 -8.90
C SER A 468 21.71 7.62 -9.02
N LYS A 469 20.76 7.30 -9.91
CA LYS A 469 19.62 8.19 -10.15
C LYS A 469 18.70 8.23 -8.92
N GLU A 470 18.40 9.44 -8.47
CA GLU A 470 17.46 9.69 -7.39
C GLU A 470 16.02 9.85 -7.91
N ASN A 471 15.06 10.00 -7.00
CA ASN A 471 13.64 10.23 -7.28
C ASN A 471 12.96 9.05 -8.01
N PHE A 472 13.36 7.84 -7.68
CA PHE A 472 12.65 6.62 -8.05
C PHE A 472 12.09 5.94 -6.81
N ASN A 473 11.18 4.99 -7.01
CA ASN A 473 10.79 4.07 -5.95
C ASN A 473 11.91 3.11 -5.53
N VAL A 474 13.02 3.07 -6.27
CA VAL A 474 14.21 2.28 -6.00
C VAL A 474 15.29 3.21 -5.46
N GLU A 475 15.85 2.87 -4.30
CA GLU A 475 16.99 3.59 -3.73
C GLU A 475 18.28 2.92 -4.21
N PRO A 476 19.15 3.62 -4.97
CA PRO A 476 20.38 3.04 -5.49
C PRO A 476 21.42 2.74 -4.39
N GLY A 477 21.21 3.27 -3.18
CA GLY A 477 22.12 3.11 -2.06
C GLY A 477 23.42 3.90 -2.24
N ASP A 478 24.47 3.44 -1.56
CA ASP A 478 25.80 4.03 -1.67
C ASP A 478 26.40 3.78 -3.05
N SER A 479 26.72 4.88 -3.75
CA SER A 479 27.33 4.89 -5.08
C SER A 479 28.59 4.03 -5.19
N ARG A 480 29.31 3.72 -4.10
CA ARG A 480 30.49 2.84 -4.12
C ARG A 480 30.16 1.38 -4.44
N PHE A 481 28.94 0.94 -4.17
CA PHE A 481 28.49 -0.44 -4.35
C PHE A 481 27.46 -0.59 -5.49
N TRP A 482 27.38 0.41 -6.38
CA TRP A 482 26.37 0.46 -7.44
C TRP A 482 26.38 -0.78 -8.32
N ASP A 483 27.54 -1.34 -8.61
CA ASP A 483 27.72 -2.48 -9.51
C ASP A 483 27.29 -3.80 -8.86
N ILE A 484 27.48 -3.91 -7.53
CA ILE A 484 27.01 -5.01 -6.71
C ILE A 484 25.48 -4.97 -6.62
N GLU A 485 24.90 -3.82 -6.33
CA GLU A 485 23.44 -3.67 -6.27
C GLU A 485 22.79 -3.84 -7.65
N MET A 486 23.44 -3.36 -8.71
CA MET A 486 23.03 -3.65 -10.09
C MET A 486 23.08 -5.15 -10.41
N ALA A 487 24.13 -5.86 -10.01
CA ALA A 487 24.23 -7.30 -10.23
C ALA A 487 23.13 -8.06 -9.48
N LYS A 488 22.84 -7.71 -8.22
CA LYS A 488 21.70 -8.28 -7.48
C LYS A 488 20.37 -7.98 -8.17
N ALA A 489 20.18 -6.75 -8.66
CA ALA A 489 19.00 -6.38 -9.43
C ALA A 489 18.89 -7.20 -10.73
N GLY A 490 20.00 -7.45 -11.42
CA GLY A 490 20.08 -8.29 -12.62
C GLY A 490 19.65 -9.73 -12.34
N LEU A 491 20.10 -10.32 -11.23
CA LEU A 491 19.63 -11.62 -10.78
C LEU A 491 18.12 -11.61 -10.48
N LYS A 492 17.62 -10.59 -9.77
CA LYS A 492 16.19 -10.48 -9.45
C LYS A 492 15.31 -10.38 -10.69
N VAL A 493 15.69 -9.60 -11.71
CA VAL A 493 14.90 -9.50 -12.95
C VAL A 493 14.96 -10.77 -13.79
N ASN A 494 16.06 -11.53 -13.71
CA ASN A 494 16.14 -12.87 -14.30
C ASN A 494 15.17 -13.84 -13.63
N TYR A 495 15.16 -13.89 -12.30
CA TYR A 495 14.19 -14.68 -11.55
C TYR A 495 12.74 -14.19 -11.76
N LEU A 496 12.53 -12.89 -11.95
CA LEU A 496 11.23 -12.34 -12.32
C LEU A 496 10.77 -12.90 -13.67
N ASN A 497 11.64 -12.97 -14.68
CA ASN A 497 11.29 -13.60 -15.95
C ASN A 497 10.92 -15.09 -15.78
N CYS A 498 11.63 -15.84 -14.94
CA CYS A 498 11.27 -17.23 -14.61
C CYS A 498 9.88 -17.31 -13.97
N PHE A 499 9.60 -16.44 -12.99
CA PHE A 499 8.28 -16.34 -12.37
C PHE A 499 7.19 -16.03 -13.41
N LEU A 500 7.40 -15.02 -14.25
CA LEU A 500 6.43 -14.60 -15.27
C LEU A 500 6.15 -15.70 -16.30
N LYS A 501 7.14 -16.53 -16.65
CA LYS A 501 6.94 -17.71 -17.50
C LYS A 501 6.07 -18.75 -16.80
N LYS A 502 6.35 -19.05 -15.53
CA LYS A 502 5.59 -20.03 -14.74
C LYS A 502 4.12 -19.65 -14.57
N VAL A 503 3.82 -18.36 -14.37
CA VAL A 503 2.42 -17.89 -14.24
C VAL A 503 1.75 -17.59 -15.60
N GLY A 504 2.38 -17.93 -16.73
CA GLY A 504 1.82 -17.78 -18.08
C GLY A 504 1.81 -16.35 -18.64
N VAL A 505 2.46 -15.40 -17.96
CA VAL A 505 2.49 -13.97 -18.32
C VAL A 505 3.59 -13.66 -19.35
N LEU A 506 4.66 -14.47 -19.37
CA LEU A 506 5.72 -14.41 -20.38
C LEU A 506 5.75 -15.72 -21.18
N LYS A 507 6.00 -15.63 -22.49
CA LYS A 507 6.08 -16.82 -23.35
C LYS A 507 7.24 -17.72 -22.91
N MET A 508 6.99 -19.02 -22.81
CA MET A 508 8.06 -20.00 -22.67
C MET A 508 8.90 -20.05 -23.96
N THR A 509 10.20 -20.23 -23.78
CA THR A 509 11.18 -20.38 -24.85
C THR A 509 11.78 -21.77 -24.72
N GLU A 510 12.10 -22.40 -25.84
CA GLU A 510 12.83 -23.68 -25.82
C GLU A 510 14.25 -23.43 -25.33
N PRO A 511 14.65 -23.97 -24.17
CA PRO A 511 15.98 -23.77 -23.63
C PRO A 511 17.00 -24.53 -24.47
N ILE A 512 18.18 -23.94 -24.65
CA ILE A 512 19.31 -24.67 -25.23
C ILE A 512 20.19 -25.26 -24.12
N GLU A 513 20.95 -26.27 -24.49
CA GLU A 513 22.12 -26.73 -23.76
C GLU A 513 23.37 -26.27 -24.50
N VAL A 514 24.33 -25.69 -23.78
CA VAL A 514 25.58 -25.23 -24.38
C VAL A 514 26.68 -26.19 -23.99
N GLU A 515 27.17 -26.95 -24.96
CA GLU A 515 28.30 -27.85 -24.74
C GLU A 515 29.55 -27.07 -24.29
N GLY A 516 30.33 -27.68 -23.40
CA GLY A 516 31.58 -27.11 -22.92
C GLY A 516 31.46 -26.19 -21.70
N LEU A 517 30.26 -25.83 -21.24
CA LEU A 517 30.08 -25.11 -19.98
C LEU A 517 30.03 -26.07 -18.78
N ARG A 518 30.31 -25.52 -17.59
CA ARG A 518 30.06 -26.22 -16.32
C ARG A 518 28.55 -26.38 -16.07
N LYS A 519 28.20 -27.35 -15.21
CA LYS A 519 26.81 -27.77 -14.97
C LYS A 519 25.93 -26.63 -14.45
N ASP A 520 26.41 -25.84 -13.49
CA ASP A 520 25.66 -24.74 -12.88
C ASP A 520 25.27 -23.66 -13.92
N GLU A 521 26.21 -23.28 -14.79
CA GLU A 521 26.00 -22.28 -15.85
C GLU A 521 24.99 -22.77 -16.88
N ASN A 522 25.09 -24.05 -17.28
CA ASN A 522 24.12 -24.68 -18.17
C ASN A 522 22.74 -24.78 -17.53
N GLU A 523 22.64 -25.17 -16.25
CA GLU A 523 21.37 -25.17 -15.51
C GLU A 523 20.76 -23.76 -15.46
N PHE A 524 21.59 -22.72 -15.28
CA PHE A 524 21.13 -21.34 -15.28
C PHE A 524 20.57 -20.92 -16.66
N ILE A 525 21.33 -21.12 -17.74
CA ILE A 525 20.90 -20.82 -19.12
C ILE A 525 19.58 -21.53 -19.45
N LYS A 526 19.48 -22.82 -19.09
CA LYS A 526 18.26 -23.61 -19.26
C LYS A 526 17.09 -23.04 -18.46
N SER A 527 17.30 -22.72 -17.18
CA SER A 527 16.25 -22.18 -16.30
C SER A 527 15.71 -20.84 -16.80
N MET A 528 16.58 -19.99 -17.35
CA MET A 528 16.22 -18.70 -17.93
C MET A 528 15.56 -18.85 -19.30
N GLY A 529 15.68 -20.01 -19.94
CA GLY A 529 15.15 -20.31 -21.27
C GLY A 529 15.86 -19.49 -22.36
N TYR A 530 17.18 -19.38 -22.28
CA TYR A 530 17.94 -18.62 -23.27
C TYR A 530 18.07 -19.38 -24.59
N ASN A 531 17.89 -18.67 -25.70
CA ASN A 531 18.23 -19.14 -27.04
C ASN A 531 19.72 -18.88 -27.35
N ILE A 532 20.17 -19.23 -28.56
CA ILE A 532 21.59 -19.13 -28.95
C ILE A 532 22.13 -17.69 -28.86
N GLN A 533 21.38 -16.70 -29.36
CA GLN A 533 21.77 -15.28 -29.32
C GLN A 533 21.83 -14.74 -27.88
N GLN A 534 20.92 -15.19 -27.02
CA GLN A 534 20.87 -14.78 -25.62
C GLN A 534 21.99 -15.44 -24.81
N ALA A 535 22.29 -16.71 -25.08
CA ALA A 535 23.37 -17.45 -24.44
C ALA A 535 24.75 -16.90 -24.83
N SER A 536 24.97 -16.50 -26.09
CA SER A 536 26.24 -15.87 -26.50
C SER A 536 26.49 -14.55 -25.74
N LEU A 537 25.47 -13.69 -25.61
CA LEU A 537 25.55 -12.47 -24.82
C LEU A 537 25.74 -12.72 -23.33
N PHE A 538 25.05 -13.72 -22.77
CA PHE A 538 25.22 -14.14 -21.39
C PHE A 538 26.68 -14.55 -21.12
N LEU A 539 27.29 -15.37 -21.99
CA LEU A 539 28.69 -15.77 -21.84
C LEU A 539 29.66 -14.60 -22.00
N LEU A 540 29.38 -13.67 -22.92
CA LEU A 540 30.19 -12.45 -23.03
C LEU A 540 30.11 -11.62 -21.74
N GLY A 541 28.92 -11.52 -21.15
CA GLY A 541 28.69 -10.87 -19.86
C GLY A 541 29.42 -11.55 -18.70
N TYR A 542 29.42 -12.87 -18.68
CA TYR A 542 30.18 -13.68 -17.72
C TYR A 542 31.68 -13.34 -17.79
N LEU A 543 32.26 -13.36 -18.99
CA LEU A 543 33.68 -13.05 -19.21
C LEU A 543 34.01 -11.60 -18.87
N MET A 544 33.07 -10.69 -19.10
CA MET A 544 33.19 -9.29 -18.66
C MET A 544 33.25 -9.18 -17.12
N ALA A 545 32.49 -9.99 -16.39
CA ALA A 545 32.57 -10.05 -14.93
C ALA A 545 33.91 -10.62 -14.42
N GLU A 546 34.52 -11.60 -15.12
CA GLU A 546 35.89 -12.07 -14.81
C GLU A 546 36.91 -10.92 -14.88
N VAL A 547 36.85 -10.12 -15.95
CA VAL A 547 37.67 -8.91 -16.10
C VAL A 547 37.39 -7.92 -14.97
N ALA A 548 36.12 -7.66 -14.67
CA ALA A 548 35.72 -6.70 -13.64
C ALA A 548 36.22 -7.10 -12.24
N ASN A 549 36.16 -8.39 -11.91
CA ASN A 549 36.68 -8.92 -10.65
C ASN A 549 38.21 -8.80 -10.59
N ALA A 550 38.91 -9.04 -11.70
CA ALA A 550 40.36 -8.87 -11.76
C ALA A 550 40.79 -7.41 -11.64
N GLN A 551 40.02 -6.47 -12.22
CA GLN A 551 40.24 -5.04 -12.05
C GLN A 551 40.15 -4.63 -10.58
N TYR A 552 39.07 -5.01 -9.90
CA TYR A 552 38.87 -4.73 -8.48
C TYR A 552 40.02 -5.26 -7.60
N ASN A 553 40.47 -6.50 -7.86
CA ASN A 553 41.55 -7.13 -7.10
C ASN A 553 42.96 -6.58 -7.42
N SER A 554 43.11 -5.76 -8.47
CA SER A 554 44.39 -5.19 -8.89
C SER A 554 44.61 -3.77 -8.33
N ASN A 555 44.08 -3.48 -7.13
CA ASN A 555 44.08 -2.16 -6.47
C ASN A 555 43.34 -1.03 -7.25
N LEU A 556 42.54 -1.36 -8.26
CA LEU A 556 41.59 -0.41 -8.80
C LEU A 556 40.33 -0.45 -7.93
N ASN A 557 40.05 0.62 -7.19
CA ASN A 557 38.75 0.81 -6.51
C ASN A 557 37.60 1.02 -7.52
N SER A 558 37.77 0.63 -8.79
CA SER A 558 36.82 0.81 -9.88
C SER A 558 36.89 -0.35 -10.88
N LYS A 559 35.82 -0.53 -11.66
CA LYS A 559 35.69 -1.57 -12.70
C LYS A 559 35.53 -0.93 -14.09
N PRO A 560 36.60 -0.37 -14.69
CA PRO A 560 36.52 0.36 -15.97
C PRO A 560 35.87 -0.40 -17.12
N ILE A 561 35.86 -1.74 -17.09
CA ILE A 561 35.20 -2.54 -18.12
C ILE A 561 33.70 -2.24 -18.23
N LEU A 562 33.05 -1.86 -17.12
CA LEU A 562 31.62 -1.51 -17.10
C LEU A 562 31.32 -0.20 -17.86
N ASN A 563 32.30 0.69 -18.01
CA ASN A 563 32.17 1.93 -18.78
C ASN A 563 32.06 1.67 -20.29
N LYS A 564 32.31 0.44 -20.75
CA LYS A 564 32.18 0.04 -22.16
C LYS A 564 30.74 -0.29 -22.55
N ILE A 565 29.86 -0.49 -21.56
CA ILE A 565 28.45 -0.77 -21.76
C ILE A 565 27.70 0.53 -22.06
N VAL A 566 26.91 0.54 -23.13
CA VAL A 566 25.95 1.61 -23.38
C VAL A 566 24.59 1.15 -22.88
N TYR A 567 24.22 1.57 -21.67
CA TYR A 567 23.00 1.13 -20.99
C TYR A 567 21.69 1.47 -21.71
N GLN A 568 21.71 2.38 -22.69
CA GLN A 568 20.57 2.69 -23.55
C GLN A 568 20.30 1.63 -24.63
N GLY A 569 21.32 0.87 -25.02
CA GLY A 569 21.28 -0.13 -26.09
C GLY A 569 22.63 -0.25 -26.83
N MET A 570 22.93 -1.45 -27.33
CA MET A 570 24.12 -1.74 -28.12
C MET A 570 23.77 -2.56 -29.35
N SER A 571 24.16 -2.10 -30.54
CA SER A 571 24.00 -2.86 -31.79
C SER A 571 24.89 -4.10 -31.82
N SER A 572 24.55 -5.09 -32.66
CA SER A 572 25.35 -6.31 -32.85
C SER A 572 26.81 -6.01 -33.21
N ARG A 573 27.07 -4.99 -34.03
CA ARG A 573 28.44 -4.52 -34.33
C ARG A 573 29.19 -4.07 -33.08
N ARG A 574 28.51 -3.36 -32.17
CA ARG A 574 29.11 -2.90 -30.91
C ARG A 574 29.31 -4.05 -29.92
N VAL A 575 28.45 -5.06 -29.95
CA VAL A 575 28.65 -6.32 -29.19
C VAL A 575 29.90 -7.04 -29.67
N VAL A 576 30.12 -7.17 -30.98
CA VAL A 576 31.34 -7.78 -31.54
C VAL A 576 32.60 -7.00 -31.13
N ALA A 577 32.55 -5.66 -31.20
CA ALA A 577 33.65 -4.82 -30.73
C ALA A 577 33.93 -5.02 -29.23
N LEU A 578 32.89 -5.12 -28.40
CA LEU A 578 33.01 -5.41 -26.97
C LEU A 578 33.64 -6.79 -26.74
N ALA A 579 33.27 -7.82 -27.50
CA ALA A 579 33.85 -9.16 -27.37
C ALA A 579 35.38 -9.15 -27.56
N ASN A 580 35.87 -8.42 -28.57
CA ASN A 580 37.31 -8.26 -28.81
C ASN A 580 37.98 -7.49 -27.66
N GLU A 581 37.33 -6.46 -27.13
CA GLU A 581 37.86 -5.69 -26.01
C GLU A 581 37.92 -6.54 -24.72
N VAL A 582 36.89 -7.34 -24.42
CA VAL A 582 36.87 -8.26 -23.28
C VAL A 582 38.00 -9.28 -23.40
N PHE A 583 38.22 -9.87 -24.58
CA PHE A 583 39.34 -10.79 -24.81
C PHE A 583 40.70 -10.16 -24.51
N ASN A 584 40.94 -8.95 -25.03
CA ASN A 584 42.17 -8.22 -24.78
C ASN A 584 42.35 -7.91 -23.29
N LYS A 585 41.27 -7.59 -22.58
CA LYS A 585 41.31 -7.34 -21.13
C LYS A 585 41.54 -8.62 -20.32
N LEU A 586 40.98 -9.76 -20.72
CA LEU A 586 41.30 -11.05 -20.09
C LEU A 586 42.80 -11.35 -20.19
N ARG A 587 43.43 -11.09 -21.33
CA ARG A 587 44.90 -11.20 -21.48
C ARG A 587 45.64 -10.20 -20.60
N GLN A 588 45.25 -8.93 -20.63
CA GLN A 588 45.90 -7.86 -19.87
C GLN A 588 45.92 -8.17 -18.35
N TYR A 589 44.82 -8.65 -17.80
CA TYR A 589 44.70 -8.97 -16.37
C TYR A 589 45.06 -10.43 -16.02
N LYS A 590 45.70 -11.16 -16.95
CA LYS A 590 46.10 -12.58 -16.77
C LYS A 590 44.94 -13.48 -16.32
N ARG A 591 43.74 -13.23 -16.87
CA ARG A 591 42.51 -14.02 -16.66
C ARG A 591 42.13 -14.89 -17.84
N LEU A 592 42.91 -14.89 -18.93
CA LEU A 592 42.75 -15.85 -20.01
C LEU A 592 43.37 -17.21 -19.61
N ASP A 593 42.79 -17.85 -18.59
CA ASP A 593 43.10 -19.23 -18.23
C ASP A 593 42.34 -20.23 -19.11
N ILE A 594 42.63 -21.53 -18.97
CA ILE A 594 42.03 -22.60 -19.77
C ILE A 594 40.49 -22.55 -19.73
N ASN A 595 39.89 -22.19 -18.59
CA ASN A 595 38.44 -22.12 -18.47
C ASN A 595 37.88 -20.90 -19.21
N ASN A 596 38.46 -19.73 -19.00
CA ASN A 596 38.01 -18.50 -19.66
C ASN A 596 38.28 -18.50 -21.16
N GLU A 597 39.35 -19.15 -21.62
CA GLU A 597 39.60 -19.38 -23.05
C GLU A 597 38.53 -20.30 -23.65
N LYS A 598 38.18 -21.39 -22.96
CA LYS A 598 37.08 -22.27 -23.37
C LYS A 598 35.74 -21.52 -23.45
N TYR A 599 35.41 -20.74 -22.42
CA TYR A 599 34.17 -19.96 -22.36
C TYR A 599 34.15 -18.89 -23.47
N PHE A 600 35.29 -18.24 -23.75
CA PHE A 600 35.41 -17.29 -24.85
C PHE A 600 35.22 -17.97 -26.21
N SER A 601 35.83 -19.14 -26.42
CA SER A 601 35.68 -19.93 -27.65
C SER A 601 34.22 -20.30 -27.91
N VAL A 602 33.54 -20.88 -26.90
CA VAL A 602 32.12 -21.23 -26.97
C VAL A 602 31.27 -19.99 -27.25
N MET A 603 31.47 -18.90 -26.49
CA MET A 603 30.78 -17.63 -26.69
C MET A 603 30.94 -17.12 -28.13
N LYS A 604 32.17 -17.13 -28.64
CA LYS A 604 32.52 -16.62 -29.97
C LYS A 604 31.90 -17.48 -31.06
N GLN A 605 31.91 -18.81 -30.91
CA GLN A 605 31.25 -19.74 -31.82
C GLN A 605 29.74 -19.45 -31.92
N LEU A 606 29.04 -19.32 -30.78
CA LEU A 606 27.61 -19.01 -30.77
C LEU A 606 27.31 -17.63 -31.36
N LEU A 607 28.13 -16.62 -31.03
CA LEU A 607 27.97 -15.26 -31.54
C LEU A 607 28.16 -15.19 -33.05
N ASP A 608 29.22 -15.79 -33.58
CA ASP A 608 29.55 -15.73 -35.01
C ASP A 608 28.57 -16.55 -35.85
N HIS A 609 28.10 -17.69 -35.32
CA HIS A 609 27.06 -18.51 -35.96
C HIS A 609 25.77 -17.70 -36.20
N GLU A 610 25.35 -16.90 -35.22
CA GLU A 610 24.08 -16.17 -35.27
C GLU A 610 24.19 -14.75 -35.85
N LEU A 611 25.39 -14.24 -36.12
CA LEU A 611 25.58 -12.82 -36.43
C LEU A 611 24.82 -12.38 -37.69
N ALA A 612 24.72 -13.25 -38.70
CA ALA A 612 23.98 -12.99 -39.93
C ALA A 612 22.45 -12.95 -39.72
N ASN A 613 21.95 -13.69 -38.72
CA ASN A 613 20.52 -13.83 -38.41
C ASN A 613 20.16 -13.13 -37.09
N TRP A 614 20.88 -12.08 -36.72
CA TRP A 614 20.71 -11.41 -35.43
C TRP A 614 19.32 -10.76 -35.31
N THR A 615 18.52 -11.19 -34.35
CA THR A 615 17.13 -10.71 -34.15
C THR A 615 16.95 -9.89 -32.88
N LEU A 616 17.87 -9.98 -31.92
CA LEU A 616 17.78 -9.24 -30.67
C LEU A 616 17.94 -7.73 -30.92
N SER A 617 17.06 -6.95 -30.29
CA SER A 617 17.16 -5.50 -30.30
C SER A 617 18.38 -4.99 -29.53
N ASP A 618 18.79 -3.75 -29.80
CA ASP A 618 19.90 -3.10 -29.09
C ASP A 618 19.75 -3.13 -27.56
N LYS A 619 18.52 -3.08 -27.06
CA LYS A 619 18.21 -3.13 -25.63
C LYS A 619 18.31 -4.55 -25.07
N GLU A 620 17.83 -5.53 -25.82
CA GLU A 620 17.96 -6.94 -25.46
C GLU A 620 19.43 -7.35 -25.39
N ASN A 621 20.26 -6.86 -26.32
CA ASN A 621 21.70 -7.10 -26.32
C ASN A 621 22.34 -6.73 -24.97
N VAL A 622 22.00 -5.55 -24.46
CA VAL A 622 22.52 -5.05 -23.17
C VAL A 622 21.95 -5.85 -22.00
N PHE A 623 20.66 -6.22 -22.03
CA PHE A 623 20.04 -6.99 -20.97
C PHE A 623 20.70 -8.36 -20.79
N TYR A 624 20.85 -9.14 -21.86
CA TYR A 624 21.44 -10.49 -21.76
C TYR A 624 22.94 -10.45 -21.44
N LEU A 625 23.66 -9.41 -21.90
CA LEU A 625 25.02 -9.12 -21.44
C LEU A 625 25.07 -8.89 -19.92
N LEU A 626 24.21 -8.01 -19.40
CA LEU A 626 24.15 -7.72 -17.96
C LEU A 626 23.63 -8.90 -17.14
N SER A 627 22.82 -9.79 -17.71
CA SER A 627 22.44 -11.06 -17.09
C SER A 627 23.68 -11.93 -16.82
N GLY A 628 24.59 -12.03 -17.78
CA GLY A 628 25.85 -12.77 -17.64
C GLY A 628 26.75 -12.20 -16.56
N TYR A 629 26.93 -10.87 -16.59
CA TYR A 629 27.69 -10.14 -15.59
C TYR A 629 27.13 -10.40 -14.18
N SER A 630 25.81 -10.24 -14.03
CA SER A 630 25.10 -10.41 -12.75
C SER A 630 25.23 -11.81 -12.18
N TYR A 631 25.21 -12.85 -13.02
CA TYR A 631 25.37 -14.24 -12.60
C TYR A 631 26.72 -14.48 -11.93
N LEU A 632 27.83 -14.15 -12.61
CA LEU A 632 29.16 -14.40 -12.06
C LEU A 632 29.45 -13.49 -10.84
N THR A 633 29.09 -12.21 -10.90
CA THR A 633 29.23 -11.31 -9.74
C THR A 633 28.44 -11.84 -8.54
N GLY A 634 27.24 -12.37 -8.76
CA GLY A 634 26.45 -13.07 -7.72
C GLY A 634 27.17 -14.28 -7.12
N LYS A 635 27.80 -15.13 -7.95
CA LYS A 635 28.57 -16.30 -7.47
C LYS A 635 29.75 -15.86 -6.60
N VAL A 636 30.44 -14.78 -7.00
CA VAL A 636 31.56 -14.22 -6.22
C VAL A 636 31.09 -13.67 -4.87
N ILE A 637 30.02 -12.88 -4.84
CA ILE A 637 29.46 -12.34 -3.58
C ILE A 637 29.01 -13.49 -2.66
N ASN A 638 28.29 -14.47 -3.21
CA ASN A 638 27.83 -15.64 -2.48
C ASN A 638 28.99 -16.41 -1.84
N ALA A 639 30.06 -16.67 -2.60
CA ALA A 639 31.24 -17.35 -2.10
C ALA A 639 31.98 -16.53 -1.02
N GLY A 640 32.04 -15.20 -1.16
CA GLY A 640 32.64 -14.30 -0.17
C GLY A 640 31.93 -14.41 1.20
N ILE A 641 30.60 -14.29 1.20
CA ILE A 641 29.79 -14.38 2.44
C ILE A 641 29.90 -15.77 3.08
N GLN A 642 29.97 -16.85 2.28
CA GLN A 642 30.13 -18.20 2.82
C GLN A 642 31.49 -18.38 3.52
N LYS A 643 32.57 -17.82 2.96
CA LYS A 643 33.89 -17.85 3.59
C LYS A 643 33.92 -17.08 4.92
N GLU A 644 33.27 -15.92 4.98
CA GLU A 644 33.17 -15.12 6.21
C GLU A 644 32.40 -15.84 7.32
N LYS A 645 31.30 -16.53 6.97
CA LYS A 645 30.53 -17.33 7.94
C LYS A 645 31.31 -18.54 8.45
N GLY A 646 31.96 -19.30 7.55
CA GLY A 646 32.79 -20.44 7.94
C GLY A 646 34.04 -20.07 8.76
N GLY A 647 34.57 -18.86 8.58
CA GLY A 647 35.68 -18.34 9.40
C GLY A 647 35.27 -17.94 10.82
N LYS A 648 34.02 -17.50 11.04
CA LYS A 648 33.50 -17.17 12.38
C LYS A 648 33.20 -18.43 13.21
N ASP A 649 32.60 -19.46 12.60
CA ASP A 649 32.35 -20.75 13.28
C ASP A 649 33.64 -21.52 13.60
N GLY A 650 34.75 -21.22 12.89
CA GLY A 650 36.07 -21.78 13.15
C GLY A 650 36.78 -21.18 14.37
N ASN A 651 36.59 -19.89 14.65
CA ASN A 651 37.20 -19.23 15.82
C ASN A 651 36.45 -19.55 17.13
N GLU A 652 35.12 -19.71 17.11
CA GLU A 652 34.37 -20.11 18.32
C GLU A 652 34.69 -21.55 18.78
N ARG A 653 35.21 -22.41 17.90
CA ARG A 653 35.66 -23.77 18.25
C ARG A 653 37.09 -23.84 18.78
N VAL A 654 37.89 -22.77 18.60
CA VAL A 654 39.27 -22.72 19.13
C VAL A 654 39.27 -22.16 20.55
N ASP A 655 38.34 -21.26 20.90
CA ASP A 655 38.24 -20.69 22.25
C ASP A 655 37.52 -21.58 23.28
N GLN A 656 37.03 -22.77 22.89
CA GLN A 656 36.50 -23.79 23.81
C GLN A 656 37.46 -24.97 24.05
N LYS A 657 38.69 -24.88 23.54
CA LYS A 657 39.79 -25.81 23.85
C LYS A 657 41.04 -25.04 24.29
N GLN A 658 40.94 -24.32 25.40
CA GLN A 658 42.07 -24.00 26.27
C GLN A 658 41.70 -24.25 27.72
#